data_AF-A0AA39WU31-F1
#
_entry.id   AF-A0AA39WU31-F1
#
_cell.length_a   1.000
_cell.length_b   1.000
_cell.length_c   1.000
_cell.angle_alpha   90.00
_cell.angle_beta   90.00
_cell.angle_gamma   90.00
#
_symmetry.space_group_name_H-M   'P 1'
#
loop_
_entity.id
_entity.type
_entity.pdbx_description
1 polymer ?
#
loop_
_entity_poly.entity_id
_entity_poly.type
_entity_poly.pdbx_seq_one_letter_code
_entity_poly.pdbx_strand_id
1 'polypeptide(L)'
;MSKPEPNLTTEPELEPETIVAGKGGDHASDDNPPAPRKRKPAAPKAKKTKDSPVEVAATTAKCLIEWPAWFKDLEKTHRALNLVFTFCCTRKHLATTLETLRSAVESHIKKALTVEDVAAIVALRPGGIRFAYVDEAMLQIDIKGAEKDDTFQTRSRGGQSFAPDASVGGVTGLDGFAGGKKNPNEDESTYGKEVLYFEFIDEDLKRQVQSKKTGEPTKPTRRLREEDLKMPVFSQKQMTTLIEKRNTKFAHAVRQFLNKCVTDKVDPEMALRSAAEPFIPRPSTPENDDPTDGVGSSTLPETIPTERKSIPEIVQELKDSSWYTGQIVPDGHRVFDAQEAVHGDLDFLLSQDLVNALYNAKGITRFYAHQAEAINGLHAGRNVVVATSTSSGKSLIYQLPVLHALEHDGDTRAMYIFPTKALAQDQKRSLKDMMSFMPGLEGMLVETFDGDTLMGDRNVIRDEARIVFTNPDMLHITILPQEERWRTFLKNLRYVVVDELHYYNGLMGSHVAFIMRRLRRICAAVGNRRVRFISCSATVANPKEHFKTIFGLDDVLLIDLDGSPSGRKEFLCWNTPYRDPGDPSSGRGNACFECARLFCQLILRGVRVIAFCRVREQCEKLVGAVKHELERLGRAECIARVMGYRGGYTAQDRRRIEAEMFEGKLVGIIATSALELGVDIGTLDCVLTWGFPYTIANLRQQSGRAGRRNKDSLSVLVGDCFATDQHYMQNPDELFTKPNCELQVDLDNMLVKEGHIQCAAYEMPIRPAEDAVYFGQDLPEVCAERLVKDDMGFYHCHDRFRPLPSRLVSIRDTEEEHFAIIDITHGRNVVLEELEASRAHFTIYDGAIFLHQGNTYLVRDFSPDKKMARVEKVKVDWTTKQRDFTDVDPIETEAIKRIKGSRSRAYHGAIQITQVVFGYFKVDRRNRVLDAVQVDNPPVVRHSKGMWLDVPRSALDILVARRLHVAGAIHAAEHAVMSLMPNFVMSMPGDVRTECKNSLKEFARRETQRKRPARLTFYDAKGGAGGSGISTKAFEFVDLLLRQALDRVVACRCLAGCIECVCSELCKEANEVVSKAGSEVILKSLLNLEIDVESLPMGPEEASPAGVETVVPARPVPPRNRGELRVVGGGGGGGGGGGGGGGEGEVGDDVEEGDEG
;
A
#
# COMPACT_ATOMS: atom_id res chain seq x y z
N MET A 1 -25.28 45.80 19.77
CA MET A 1 -26.76 45.86 19.62
C MET A 1 -27.20 44.56 18.93
N SER A 2 -28.22 43.82 19.34
CA SER A 2 -29.13 43.99 20.50
C SER A 2 -29.90 42.69 20.78
N LYS A 3 -30.19 42.38 22.05
CA LYS A 3 -31.24 41.45 22.51
C LYS A 3 -32.48 42.29 22.93
N PRO A 4 -33.73 41.74 22.94
CA PRO A 4 -34.25 41.10 24.17
C PRO A 4 -35.23 39.89 24.00
N GLU A 5 -35.52 39.30 25.16
CA GLU A 5 -36.57 38.37 25.68
C GLU A 5 -38.07 38.71 25.39
N PRO A 6 -39.14 38.06 25.98
CA PRO A 6 -39.27 36.82 26.82
C PRO A 6 -40.49 35.85 26.56
N ASN A 7 -40.53 34.72 27.31
CA ASN A 7 -41.63 33.91 27.95
C ASN A 7 -43.14 33.99 27.59
N LEU A 8 -43.84 32.84 27.78
CA LEU A 8 -45.11 32.61 28.60
C LEU A 8 -45.60 31.12 28.45
N THR A 9 -45.45 30.23 29.46
CA THR A 9 -46.44 29.72 30.47
C THR A 9 -47.54 28.71 30.05
N THR A 10 -47.67 27.59 30.79
CA THR A 10 -48.83 27.24 31.67
C THR A 10 -48.53 26.06 32.62
N GLU A 11 -49.21 26.03 33.77
CA GLU A 11 -49.23 25.00 34.84
C GLU A 11 -50.73 24.64 35.14
N PRO A 12 -51.17 23.72 36.07
CA PRO A 12 -50.79 23.69 37.51
C PRO A 12 -50.77 22.31 38.26
N GLU A 13 -50.16 22.35 39.47
CA GLU A 13 -50.53 21.71 40.77
C GLU A 13 -51.11 20.28 40.90
N LEU A 14 -50.51 19.46 41.78
CA LEU A 14 -51.06 19.12 43.12
C LEU A 14 -50.11 18.24 43.99
N GLU A 15 -50.14 18.47 45.30
CA GLU A 15 -49.38 17.82 46.42
C GLU A 15 -50.31 17.81 47.68
N PRO A 16 -49.96 17.33 48.90
CA PRO A 16 -48.93 16.37 49.36
C PRO A 16 -49.50 15.30 50.35
N GLU A 17 -48.66 14.53 51.07
CA GLU A 17 -48.77 14.34 52.54
C GLU A 17 -47.53 13.65 53.20
N THR A 18 -47.38 13.72 54.54
CA THR A 18 -46.13 13.38 55.26
C THR A 18 -46.29 12.71 56.65
N ILE A 19 -45.49 11.67 56.94
CA ILE A 19 -45.09 11.10 58.27
C ILE A 19 -43.74 10.35 58.06
N VAL A 20 -42.77 10.12 58.99
CA VAL A 20 -42.08 10.90 60.06
C VAL A 20 -41.49 9.94 61.14
N ALA A 21 -40.15 9.85 61.18
CA ALA A 21 -39.26 9.45 62.29
C ALA A 21 -39.14 7.98 62.83
N GLY A 22 -37.90 7.62 63.22
CA GLY A 22 -37.48 6.43 64.00
C GLY A 22 -35.97 6.47 64.31
N LYS A 23 -35.48 5.92 65.46
CA LYS A 23 -34.08 6.05 65.95
C LYS A 23 -33.49 4.74 66.53
N GLY A 24 -32.15 4.63 66.50
CA GLY A 24 -31.32 3.71 67.34
C GLY A 24 -31.00 2.34 66.72
N GLY A 25 -29.96 1.61 67.14
CA GLY A 25 -28.86 1.98 68.06
C GLY A 25 -28.03 0.77 68.57
N ASP A 26 -26.70 0.89 68.54
CA ASP A 26 -25.65 0.27 69.39
C ASP A 26 -25.36 -1.26 69.48
N HIS A 27 -24.03 -1.55 69.53
CA HIS A 27 -23.27 -2.63 70.24
C HIS A 27 -23.59 -4.15 70.01
N ALA A 28 -22.62 -4.99 69.59
CA ALA A 28 -21.56 -5.73 70.36
C ALA A 28 -22.06 -7.07 70.98
N SER A 29 -21.29 -8.17 71.16
CA SER A 29 -19.91 -8.59 70.78
C SER A 29 -19.74 -10.14 70.91
N ASP A 30 -18.51 -10.64 70.64
CA ASP A 30 -17.85 -11.84 71.21
C ASP A 30 -18.05 -13.31 70.70
N ASP A 31 -16.87 -13.89 70.39
CA ASP A 31 -16.30 -15.25 70.62
C ASP A 31 -16.74 -16.61 70.00
N ASN A 32 -15.76 -17.15 69.27
CA ASN A 32 -15.25 -18.54 69.06
C ASN A 32 -15.52 -19.64 70.12
N PRO A 33 -15.23 -20.96 69.86
CA PRO A 33 -15.06 -21.75 68.60
C PRO A 33 -15.87 -23.10 68.70
N PRO A 34 -15.49 -24.32 68.23
CA PRO A 34 -14.56 -24.79 67.19
C PRO A 34 -15.23 -25.74 66.13
N ALA A 35 -14.91 -27.04 66.08
CA ALA A 35 -15.42 -28.06 65.13
C ALA A 35 -15.36 -29.49 65.74
N PRO A 36 -16.10 -30.51 65.22
CA PRO A 36 -15.52 -31.36 64.16
C PRO A 36 -16.48 -32.07 63.13
N ARG A 37 -16.05 -32.09 61.86
CA ARG A 37 -16.13 -33.14 60.81
C ARG A 37 -17.33 -34.15 60.67
N LYS A 38 -17.80 -34.27 59.40
CA LYS A 38 -18.47 -35.42 58.70
C LYS A 38 -19.95 -35.70 59.08
N ARG A 39 -20.93 -35.77 58.16
CA ARG A 39 -21.03 -36.47 56.83
C ARG A 39 -22.04 -35.78 55.86
N LYS A 40 -22.08 -36.21 54.58
CA LYS A 40 -23.08 -35.82 53.54
C LYS A 40 -24.48 -36.44 53.85
N PRO A 41 -25.61 -35.84 53.38
CA PRO A 41 -26.09 -35.92 51.98
C PRO A 41 -26.32 -34.54 51.33
N ALA A 42 -27.04 -34.46 50.20
CA ALA A 42 -27.14 -33.27 49.34
C ALA A 42 -28.57 -32.97 48.82
N ALA A 43 -28.74 -31.76 48.28
CA ALA A 43 -29.96 -31.15 47.73
C ALA A 43 -31.04 -30.74 48.76
N PRO A 44 -31.94 -29.78 48.44
CA PRO A 44 -31.99 -28.91 47.25
C PRO A 44 -31.68 -27.42 47.57
N LYS A 45 -31.56 -26.57 46.53
CA LYS A 45 -31.78 -25.12 46.65
C LYS A 45 -32.75 -24.63 45.58
N ALA A 46 -33.70 -23.80 45.99
CA ALA A 46 -34.72 -23.21 45.12
C ALA A 46 -34.24 -21.93 44.44
N LYS A 47 -35.01 -21.48 43.44
CA LYS A 47 -34.74 -20.31 42.60
C LYS A 47 -34.72 -18.99 43.38
N LYS A 48 -33.90 -18.04 42.95
CA LYS A 48 -34.38 -16.70 42.59
C LYS A 48 -33.56 -16.07 41.46
N THR A 49 -34.29 -15.41 40.56
CA THR A 49 -33.91 -14.31 39.65
C THR A 49 -32.44 -14.05 39.34
N LYS A 50 -32.09 -14.09 38.05
CA LYS A 50 -30.92 -13.43 37.48
C LYS A 50 -31.36 -12.72 36.20
N ASP A 51 -31.04 -11.44 36.07
CA ASP A 51 -31.48 -10.61 34.94
C ASP A 51 -30.73 -10.93 33.64
N SER A 52 -31.33 -10.51 32.52
CA SER A 52 -30.95 -10.88 31.16
C SER A 52 -29.78 -10.07 30.59
N PRO A 53 -28.77 -10.70 29.95
CA PRO A 53 -27.94 -10.03 28.95
C PRO A 53 -28.75 -9.81 27.66
N VAL A 54 -28.41 -8.75 26.91
CA VAL A 54 -29.08 -8.39 25.65
C VAL A 54 -28.65 -9.33 24.52
N GLU A 55 -29.61 -9.99 23.86
CA GLU A 55 -29.35 -10.73 22.63
C GLU A 55 -29.27 -9.77 21.42
N VAL A 56 -28.14 -9.77 20.71
CA VAL A 56 -28.06 -9.17 19.37
C VAL A 56 -28.77 -10.12 18.41
N ALA A 57 -29.99 -9.76 18.02
CA ALA A 57 -30.88 -10.62 17.25
C ALA A 57 -30.42 -10.81 15.80
N ALA A 58 -29.56 -11.81 15.56
CA ALA A 58 -29.47 -12.44 14.25
C ALA A 58 -30.85 -13.02 13.90
N THR A 59 -31.48 -12.52 12.84
CA THR A 59 -32.88 -12.86 12.49
C THR A 59 -33.00 -14.28 11.98
N THR A 60 -33.12 -15.24 12.90
CA THR A 60 -33.37 -16.65 12.60
C THR A 60 -34.74 -16.80 11.93
N ALA A 61 -34.76 -16.85 10.60
CA ALA A 61 -35.99 -17.01 9.84
C ALA A 61 -36.73 -18.27 10.29
N LYS A 62 -37.92 -18.10 10.89
CA LYS A 62 -38.79 -19.23 11.23
C LYS A 62 -39.17 -19.94 9.92
N CYS A 63 -39.08 -21.27 9.93
CA CYS A 63 -39.52 -22.09 8.80
C CYS A 63 -41.06 -22.01 8.76
N LEU A 64 -41.65 -21.59 7.64
CA LEU A 64 -43.09 -21.37 7.52
C LEU A 64 -43.90 -22.67 7.48
N ILE A 65 -43.25 -23.80 7.14
CA ILE A 65 -43.83 -25.14 7.09
C ILE A 65 -42.83 -26.13 7.75
N GLU A 66 -43.33 -27.20 8.37
CA GLU A 66 -42.49 -28.31 8.82
C GLU A 66 -41.86 -29.04 7.63
N TRP A 67 -40.63 -29.56 7.77
CA TRP A 67 -39.93 -30.18 6.64
C TRP A 67 -40.65 -31.43 6.11
N PRO A 68 -40.91 -31.51 4.79
CA PRO A 68 -41.39 -32.72 4.13
C PRO A 68 -40.53 -33.95 4.40
N ALA A 69 -41.13 -35.15 4.28
CA ALA A 69 -40.44 -36.42 4.54
C ALA A 69 -39.16 -36.59 3.71
N TRP A 70 -39.22 -36.26 2.41
CA TRP A 70 -38.07 -36.35 1.51
C TRP A 70 -36.95 -35.34 1.86
N PHE A 71 -37.28 -34.15 2.38
CA PHE A 71 -36.27 -33.21 2.91
C PHE A 71 -35.61 -33.75 4.18
N LYS A 72 -36.37 -34.44 5.05
CA LYS A 72 -35.82 -35.14 6.23
C LYS A 72 -34.95 -36.35 5.83
N ASP A 73 -35.16 -36.93 4.65
CA ASP A 73 -34.30 -37.97 4.10
C ASP A 73 -33.03 -37.38 3.44
N LEU A 74 -33.13 -36.29 2.69
CA LEU A 74 -31.96 -35.53 2.20
C LEU A 74 -31.09 -35.03 3.36
N GLU A 75 -31.65 -34.67 4.51
CA GLU A 75 -30.87 -34.33 5.70
C GLU A 75 -30.07 -35.52 6.23
N LYS A 76 -30.63 -36.74 6.22
CA LYS A 76 -29.90 -37.97 6.58
C LYS A 76 -28.74 -38.21 5.61
N THR A 77 -28.99 -38.05 4.30
CA THR A 77 -27.98 -38.20 3.24
C THR A 77 -26.86 -37.15 3.39
N HIS A 78 -27.18 -35.87 3.59
CA HIS A 78 -26.17 -34.84 3.87
C HIS A 78 -25.37 -35.14 5.15
N ARG A 79 -26.04 -35.51 6.26
CA ARG A 79 -25.38 -35.87 7.52
C ARG A 79 -24.43 -37.07 7.35
N ALA A 80 -24.83 -38.08 6.58
CA ALA A 80 -24.00 -39.25 6.28
C ALA A 80 -22.81 -38.90 5.37
N LEU A 81 -23.03 -38.17 4.27
CA LEU A 81 -21.97 -37.66 3.39
C LEU A 81 -20.94 -36.82 4.17
N ASN A 82 -21.41 -35.86 4.98
CA ASN A 82 -20.57 -35.01 5.82
C ASN A 82 -19.74 -35.82 6.82
N LEU A 83 -20.32 -36.82 7.48
CA LEU A 83 -19.61 -37.72 8.39
C LEU A 83 -18.54 -38.56 7.67
N VAL A 84 -18.93 -39.26 6.60
CA VAL A 84 -18.05 -40.18 5.87
C VAL A 84 -16.93 -39.41 5.16
N PHE A 85 -17.24 -38.30 4.47
CA PHE A 85 -16.24 -37.43 3.86
C PHE A 85 -15.23 -36.91 4.89
N THR A 86 -15.71 -36.34 6.01
CA THR A 86 -14.83 -35.80 7.05
C THR A 86 -13.92 -36.88 7.65
N PHE A 87 -14.37 -38.14 7.70
CA PHE A 87 -13.54 -39.28 8.10
C PHE A 87 -12.56 -39.72 7.00
N CYS A 88 -12.98 -39.78 5.73
CA CYS A 88 -12.10 -40.11 4.61
C CYS A 88 -10.93 -39.12 4.46
N CYS A 89 -11.18 -37.81 4.63
CA CYS A 89 -10.14 -36.78 4.63
C CYS A 89 -9.08 -36.94 5.75
N THR A 90 -9.29 -37.81 6.73
CA THR A 90 -8.25 -38.14 7.73
C THR A 90 -7.20 -39.13 7.22
N ARG A 91 -7.47 -39.83 6.11
CA ARG A 91 -6.60 -40.87 5.53
C ARG A 91 -5.75 -40.30 4.40
N LYS A 92 -4.41 -40.35 4.55
CA LYS A 92 -3.43 -39.76 3.60
C LYS A 92 -3.60 -40.19 2.13
N HIS A 93 -4.14 -41.38 1.84
CA HIS A 93 -4.06 -42.04 0.53
C HIS A 93 -5.43 -42.51 0.01
N LEU A 94 -6.49 -41.71 0.24
CA LEU A 94 -7.84 -42.01 -0.22
C LEU A 94 -8.44 -40.79 -0.92
N ALA A 95 -8.58 -40.85 -2.24
CA ALA A 95 -9.28 -39.83 -3.02
C ALA A 95 -10.80 -39.91 -2.75
N THR A 96 -11.47 -38.77 -2.56
CA THR A 96 -12.90 -38.71 -2.22
C THR A 96 -13.80 -38.77 -3.46
N THR A 97 -13.67 -39.85 -4.25
CA THR A 97 -14.63 -40.13 -5.33
C THR A 97 -15.94 -40.66 -4.76
N LEU A 98 -17.06 -40.45 -5.47
CA LEU A 98 -18.37 -40.94 -5.06
C LEU A 98 -18.36 -42.45 -4.81
N GLU A 99 -17.60 -43.22 -5.61
CA GLU A 99 -17.47 -44.67 -5.44
C GLU A 99 -16.83 -45.07 -4.09
N THR A 100 -15.79 -44.34 -3.64
CA THR A 100 -15.17 -44.60 -2.33
C THR A 100 -16.06 -44.22 -1.15
N LEU A 101 -16.98 -43.26 -1.35
CA LEU A 101 -17.91 -42.79 -0.32
C LEU A 101 -19.19 -43.63 -0.28
N ARG A 102 -19.65 -44.14 -1.45
CA ARG A 102 -20.95 -44.80 -1.67
C ARG A 102 -21.22 -45.90 -0.65
N SER A 103 -20.39 -46.93 -0.59
CA SER A 103 -20.64 -48.10 0.28
C SER A 103 -20.74 -47.76 1.78
N ALA A 104 -19.96 -46.79 2.26
CA ALA A 104 -20.01 -46.32 3.64
C ALA A 104 -21.25 -45.43 3.92
N VAL A 105 -21.62 -44.56 2.98
CA VAL A 105 -22.82 -43.71 3.09
C VAL A 105 -24.10 -44.55 3.02
N GLU A 106 -24.18 -45.49 2.08
CA GLU A 106 -25.31 -46.43 1.91
C GLU A 106 -25.53 -47.28 3.16
N SER A 107 -24.47 -47.73 3.82
CA SER A 107 -24.55 -48.42 5.12
C SER A 107 -25.19 -47.56 6.22
N HIS A 108 -24.91 -46.25 6.22
CA HIS A 108 -25.50 -45.29 7.16
C HIS A 108 -26.96 -44.92 6.85
N ILE A 109 -27.34 -44.77 5.57
CA ILE A 109 -28.70 -44.35 5.18
C ILE A 109 -29.67 -45.52 4.89
N LYS A 110 -29.17 -46.75 4.70
CA LYS A 110 -29.94 -47.96 4.35
C LYS A 110 -30.76 -47.83 3.05
N LYS A 111 -30.27 -47.02 2.12
CA LYS A 111 -30.76 -46.75 0.77
C LYS A 111 -29.53 -46.70 -0.15
N ALA A 112 -29.68 -47.02 -1.44
CA ALA A 112 -28.66 -46.70 -2.44
C ALA A 112 -28.46 -45.18 -2.57
N LEU A 113 -27.22 -44.73 -2.79
CA LEU A 113 -26.85 -43.34 -2.95
C LEU A 113 -26.78 -42.99 -4.45
N THR A 114 -27.77 -42.24 -4.93
CA THR A 114 -27.86 -41.85 -6.34
C THR A 114 -27.13 -40.54 -6.61
N VAL A 115 -26.90 -40.19 -7.89
CA VAL A 115 -26.22 -38.94 -8.27
C VAL A 115 -27.13 -37.74 -8.03
N GLU A 116 -28.44 -37.92 -8.23
CA GLU A 116 -29.50 -36.93 -8.05
C GLU A 116 -29.70 -36.58 -6.57
N ASP A 117 -29.60 -37.56 -5.65
CA ASP A 117 -29.59 -37.30 -4.20
C ASP A 117 -28.45 -36.34 -3.81
N VAL A 118 -27.28 -36.45 -4.45
CA VAL A 118 -26.12 -35.59 -4.21
C VAL A 118 -26.28 -34.24 -4.90
N ALA A 119 -26.74 -34.21 -6.16
CA ALA A 119 -27.01 -32.98 -6.90
C ALA A 119 -28.06 -32.09 -6.20
N ALA A 120 -29.10 -32.68 -5.61
CA ALA A 120 -30.08 -31.96 -4.79
C ALA A 120 -29.46 -31.31 -3.53
N ILE A 121 -28.46 -31.96 -2.93
CA ILE A 121 -27.70 -31.40 -1.80
C ILE A 121 -26.77 -30.26 -2.26
N VAL A 122 -26.18 -30.37 -3.46
CA VAL A 122 -25.38 -29.30 -4.09
C VAL A 122 -26.25 -28.10 -4.44
N ALA A 123 -27.43 -28.30 -5.02
CA ALA A 123 -28.37 -27.22 -5.37
C ALA A 123 -28.84 -26.39 -4.16
N LEU A 124 -28.92 -27.01 -2.98
CA LEU A 124 -29.19 -26.30 -1.71
C LEU A 124 -27.97 -25.48 -1.23
N ARG A 125 -26.74 -25.79 -1.65
CA ARG A 125 -25.52 -25.09 -1.23
C ARG A 125 -24.45 -25.04 -2.35
N PRO A 126 -24.70 -24.38 -3.49
CA PRO A 126 -23.89 -24.54 -4.71
C PRO A 126 -22.47 -23.96 -4.61
N GLY A 127 -22.20 -23.07 -3.64
CA GLY A 127 -20.86 -22.60 -3.31
C GLY A 127 -20.12 -23.38 -2.21
N GLY A 128 -20.72 -24.43 -1.65
CA GLY A 128 -20.20 -25.16 -0.48
C GLY A 128 -19.77 -26.60 -0.74
N ILE A 129 -20.09 -27.16 -1.90
CA ILE A 129 -19.75 -28.53 -2.29
C ILE A 129 -19.33 -28.52 -3.76
N ARG A 130 -18.21 -29.17 -4.08
CA ARG A 130 -17.76 -29.46 -5.45
C ARG A 130 -18.13 -30.91 -5.77
N PHE A 131 -18.86 -31.11 -6.86
CA PHE A 131 -19.30 -32.41 -7.33
C PHE A 131 -19.22 -32.41 -8.86
N ALA A 132 -18.27 -33.16 -9.43
CA ALA A 132 -17.95 -33.12 -10.86
C ALA A 132 -17.13 -34.36 -11.29
N TYR A 133 -17.11 -34.68 -12.58
CA TYR A 133 -16.12 -35.59 -13.14
C TYR A 133 -14.73 -34.94 -13.16
N VAL A 134 -13.70 -35.73 -12.87
CA VAL A 134 -12.28 -35.35 -12.89
C VAL A 134 -11.46 -36.55 -13.38
N ASP A 135 -10.43 -36.31 -14.19
CA ASP A 135 -9.47 -37.33 -14.62
C ASP A 135 -8.78 -37.99 -13.39
N GLU A 136 -8.82 -39.31 -13.32
CA GLU A 136 -8.12 -40.09 -12.28
C GLU A 136 -6.62 -39.75 -12.21
N ALA A 137 -5.99 -39.34 -13.33
CA ALA A 137 -4.60 -38.90 -13.36
C ALA A 137 -4.36 -37.62 -12.54
N MET A 138 -5.29 -36.66 -12.50
CA MET A 138 -5.18 -35.47 -11.63
C MET A 138 -5.16 -35.87 -10.16
N LEU A 139 -6.05 -36.77 -9.75
CA LEU A 139 -6.13 -37.26 -8.37
C LEU A 139 -4.87 -38.06 -8.00
N GLN A 140 -4.29 -38.82 -8.94
CA GLN A 140 -3.00 -39.49 -8.73
C GLN A 140 -1.81 -38.53 -8.62
N ILE A 141 -1.85 -37.33 -9.22
CA ILE A 141 -0.77 -36.34 -9.12
C ILE A 141 -0.69 -35.77 -7.69
N ASP A 142 -1.82 -35.48 -7.04
CA ASP A 142 -1.84 -35.06 -5.63
C ASP A 142 -1.34 -36.18 -4.70
N ILE A 143 -1.73 -37.44 -4.95
CA ILE A 143 -1.24 -38.59 -4.17
C ILE A 143 0.27 -38.78 -4.36
N LYS A 144 0.79 -38.72 -5.60
CA LYS A 144 2.23 -38.80 -5.91
C LYS A 144 3.01 -37.56 -5.43
N GLY A 145 2.34 -36.44 -5.20
CA GLY A 145 2.87 -35.30 -4.47
C GLY A 145 3.24 -35.66 -3.03
N ALA A 146 2.39 -36.44 -2.35
CA ALA A 146 2.68 -36.95 -1.01
C ALA A 146 3.71 -38.09 -1.00
N GLU A 147 3.78 -38.95 -2.02
CA GLU A 147 4.80 -40.01 -2.12
C GLU A 147 6.22 -39.48 -2.39
N LYS A 148 6.34 -38.28 -2.98
CA LYS A 148 7.63 -37.58 -3.15
C LYS A 148 8.27 -37.13 -1.83
N ASP A 149 7.48 -36.86 -0.79
CA ASP A 149 8.01 -36.55 0.56
C ASP A 149 8.63 -37.78 1.25
N ASP A 150 8.08 -38.99 1.02
CA ASP A 150 8.59 -40.23 1.62
C ASP A 150 9.77 -40.82 0.82
N THR A 151 9.76 -40.71 -0.51
CA THR A 151 10.87 -41.18 -1.37
C THR A 151 12.14 -40.31 -1.30
N PHE A 152 12.05 -39.06 -0.84
CA PHE A 152 13.22 -38.22 -0.58
C PHE A 152 13.97 -38.57 0.72
N GLN A 153 13.31 -39.25 1.67
CA GLN A 153 13.92 -39.64 2.95
C GLN A 153 14.67 -40.99 2.88
N THR A 154 14.20 -41.91 2.05
CA THR A 154 14.68 -43.31 2.02
C THR A 154 16.04 -43.52 1.33
N ARG A 155 16.65 -42.50 0.72
CA ARG A 155 18.00 -42.60 0.10
C ARG A 155 19.18 -42.35 1.04
N SER A 156 18.97 -42.14 2.34
CA SER A 156 20.04 -41.77 3.29
C SER A 156 20.21 -42.72 4.49
N ARG A 157 20.24 -44.04 4.25
CA ARG A 157 20.99 -45.06 5.03
C ARG A 157 20.92 -46.41 4.33
N GLY A 158 22.06 -47.03 4.03
CA GLY A 158 22.14 -48.42 3.56
C GLY A 158 22.56 -49.35 4.70
N GLY A 159 22.04 -50.58 4.74
CA GLY A 159 22.45 -51.57 5.75
C GLY A 159 21.51 -52.74 5.94
N GLN A 160 21.65 -53.77 5.10
CA GLN A 160 21.21 -55.17 5.29
C GLN A 160 19.70 -55.46 5.45
N SER A 161 19.35 -56.68 5.02
CA SER A 161 17.99 -57.22 4.91
C SER A 161 17.66 -58.20 6.04
N PHE A 162 16.43 -58.20 6.52
CA PHE A 162 15.82 -59.35 7.21
C PHE A 162 14.40 -59.62 6.71
N ALA A 163 13.93 -60.85 6.90
CA ALA A 163 12.73 -61.42 6.29
C ALA A 163 11.42 -61.04 7.02
N PRO A 164 10.25 -61.13 6.36
CA PRO A 164 8.95 -60.93 7.01
C PRO A 164 8.57 -62.13 7.89
N ASP A 165 8.05 -61.86 9.10
CA ASP A 165 7.33 -62.83 9.92
C ASP A 165 5.81 -62.71 9.71
N ALA A 166 5.07 -63.80 9.92
CA ALA A 166 3.74 -63.99 9.34
C ALA A 166 2.64 -64.27 10.38
N SER A 167 1.80 -63.27 10.63
CA SER A 167 0.44 -63.42 11.15
C SER A 167 -0.35 -62.17 10.74
N VAL A 168 -1.51 -62.22 10.06
CA VAL A 168 -2.54 -63.28 10.02
C VAL A 168 -2.92 -63.61 8.57
N GLY A 169 -2.97 -64.90 8.21
CA GLY A 169 -3.65 -65.38 6.99
C GLY A 169 -5.10 -65.82 7.29
N GLY A 170 -5.99 -66.00 6.31
CA GLY A 170 -5.85 -65.94 4.85
C GLY A 170 -6.98 -66.76 4.18
N VAL A 171 -6.88 -67.00 2.86
CA VAL A 171 -7.80 -67.86 2.04
C VAL A 171 -9.18 -67.20 1.79
N THR A 172 -9.81 -67.20 0.60
CA THR A 172 -9.56 -67.82 -0.73
C THR A 172 -9.16 -66.76 -1.80
N GLY A 173 -8.68 -67.05 -3.02
CA GLY A 173 -8.44 -68.31 -3.76
C GLY A 173 -9.55 -68.66 -4.79
N LEU A 174 -9.30 -69.03 -6.05
CA LEU A 174 -8.14 -68.85 -6.96
C LEU A 174 -8.67 -68.06 -8.21
N ASP A 175 -8.19 -68.04 -9.46
CA ASP A 175 -7.12 -68.69 -10.27
C ASP A 175 -6.79 -67.73 -11.45
N GLY A 176 -5.83 -67.93 -12.38
CA GLY A 176 -4.85 -69.00 -12.58
C GLY A 176 -3.80 -68.60 -13.65
N PHE A 177 -2.69 -69.33 -13.76
CA PHE A 177 -1.54 -68.96 -14.62
C PHE A 177 -1.68 -69.43 -16.09
N ALA A 178 -1.43 -68.54 -17.05
CA ALA A 178 -0.94 -68.88 -18.39
C ALA A 178 -0.21 -67.70 -19.03
N GLY A 179 1.02 -67.92 -19.53
CA GLY A 179 1.76 -66.91 -20.30
C GLY A 179 1.87 -67.31 -21.78
N GLY A 180 1.59 -66.38 -22.71
CA GLY A 180 1.71 -66.70 -24.13
C GLY A 180 1.42 -65.57 -25.12
N LYS A 181 2.46 -65.22 -25.90
CA LYS A 181 2.45 -64.47 -27.18
C LYS A 181 2.09 -62.97 -27.14
N LYS A 182 2.81 -62.22 -27.98
CA LYS A 182 2.46 -60.86 -28.42
C LYS A 182 1.35 -60.94 -29.47
N ASN A 183 0.38 -60.02 -29.40
CA ASN A 183 -0.30 -59.50 -30.58
C ASN A 183 0.09 -58.02 -30.73
N PRO A 184 0.70 -57.59 -31.86
CA PRO A 184 0.86 -56.18 -32.18
C PRO A 184 -0.27 -55.75 -33.13
N ASN A 185 -1.38 -55.25 -32.56
CA ASN A 185 -2.41 -54.43 -33.22
C ASN A 185 -3.55 -54.18 -32.21
N GLU A 186 -3.38 -53.20 -31.33
CA GLU A 186 -4.45 -52.63 -30.49
C GLU A 186 -4.00 -51.25 -29.98
N ASP A 187 -3.61 -50.37 -30.91
CA ASP A 187 -3.36 -48.95 -30.64
C ASP A 187 -4.71 -48.21 -30.48
N GLU A 188 -5.46 -48.52 -29.42
CA GLU A 188 -6.61 -47.73 -29.00
C GLU A 188 -6.25 -46.70 -27.92
N SER A 189 -6.87 -45.54 -28.05
CA SER A 189 -6.59 -44.31 -27.30
C SER A 189 -6.52 -44.47 -25.79
N THR A 190 -5.40 -44.07 -25.19
CA THR A 190 -5.27 -43.90 -23.72
C THR A 190 -5.97 -42.63 -23.24
N TYR A 191 -7.30 -42.58 -23.35
CA TYR A 191 -8.09 -41.55 -22.67
C TYR A 191 -8.01 -41.73 -21.15
N GLY A 192 -7.88 -40.62 -20.42
CA GLY A 192 -7.90 -40.61 -18.96
C GLY A 192 -9.25 -41.11 -18.45
N LYS A 193 -9.22 -42.04 -17.48
CA LYS A 193 -10.45 -42.56 -16.86
C LYS A 193 -11.04 -41.48 -15.95
N GLU A 194 -12.15 -40.88 -16.37
CA GLU A 194 -12.86 -39.92 -15.55
C GLU A 194 -13.53 -40.61 -14.34
N VAL A 195 -13.41 -39.99 -13.17
CA VAL A 195 -14.06 -40.44 -11.94
C VAL A 195 -14.85 -39.31 -11.30
N LEU A 196 -16.02 -39.65 -10.75
CA LEU A 196 -16.93 -38.68 -10.14
C LEU A 196 -16.42 -38.28 -8.76
N TYR A 197 -15.94 -37.04 -8.62
CA TYR A 197 -15.27 -36.49 -7.44
C TYR A 197 -16.22 -35.66 -6.56
N PHE A 198 -16.06 -35.74 -5.24
CA PHE A 198 -16.87 -35.04 -4.24
C PHE A 198 -16.00 -34.37 -3.16
N GLU A 199 -16.23 -33.09 -2.87
CA GLU A 199 -15.47 -32.30 -1.90
C GLU A 199 -16.35 -31.22 -1.23
N PHE A 200 -16.26 -31.05 0.10
CA PHE A 200 -16.84 -29.89 0.81
C PHE A 200 -15.85 -28.72 0.83
N ILE A 201 -16.25 -27.58 0.26
CA ILE A 201 -15.41 -26.37 0.08
C ILE A 201 -15.37 -25.50 1.36
N ASP A 202 -15.12 -26.13 2.51
CA ASP A 202 -15.06 -25.48 3.84
C ASP A 202 -13.63 -25.49 4.44
N GLU A 203 -13.43 -24.85 5.59
CA GLU A 203 -12.14 -24.79 6.29
C GLU A 203 -11.51 -26.16 6.61
N ASP A 204 -10.23 -26.34 6.26
CA ASP A 204 -9.43 -27.55 6.53
C ASP A 204 -9.35 -27.93 8.02
N LEU A 205 -9.40 -29.25 8.29
CA LEU A 205 -9.08 -29.82 9.60
C LEU A 205 -7.61 -29.59 9.96
N LYS A 206 -7.36 -28.65 10.87
CA LYS A 206 -6.01 -28.30 11.36
C LYS A 206 -5.42 -29.47 12.19
N ARG A 207 -4.38 -30.12 11.66
CA ARG A 207 -3.66 -31.24 12.32
C ARG A 207 -3.27 -30.91 13.77
N GLN A 208 -3.46 -31.87 14.67
CA GLN A 208 -3.02 -31.80 16.07
C GLN A 208 -2.05 -32.95 16.39
N VAL A 209 -1.27 -32.81 17.45
CA VAL A 209 -0.33 -33.83 17.93
C VAL A 209 -0.66 -34.14 19.40
N GLN A 210 -0.78 -35.41 19.74
CA GLN A 210 -1.03 -35.82 21.13
C GLN A 210 0.26 -35.72 21.96
N SER A 211 0.13 -35.23 23.20
CA SER A 211 1.23 -35.21 24.15
C SER A 211 1.56 -36.62 24.65
N LYS A 212 2.80 -37.08 24.41
CA LYS A 212 3.31 -38.38 24.91
C LYS A 212 3.20 -38.59 26.43
N LYS A 213 2.98 -37.53 27.21
CA LYS A 213 2.83 -37.60 28.69
C LYS A 213 1.39 -37.55 29.19
N THR A 214 0.42 -37.11 28.37
CA THR A 214 -0.96 -36.88 28.83
C THR A 214 -2.04 -37.41 27.89
N GLY A 215 -1.72 -37.83 26.67
CA GLY A 215 -2.69 -38.28 25.66
C GLY A 215 -3.57 -37.18 25.06
N GLU A 216 -3.61 -36.00 25.69
CA GLU A 216 -4.41 -34.87 25.24
C GLU A 216 -3.88 -34.20 23.96
N PRO A 217 -4.77 -33.64 23.12
CA PRO A 217 -4.39 -32.95 21.90
C PRO A 217 -3.71 -31.60 22.17
N THR A 218 -2.55 -31.38 21.54
CA THR A 218 -1.78 -30.13 21.63
C THR A 218 -1.59 -29.49 20.24
N LYS A 219 -1.42 -28.16 20.21
CA LYS A 219 -1.09 -27.44 18.96
C LYS A 219 0.35 -27.78 18.56
N PRO A 220 0.64 -28.06 17.27
CA PRO A 220 1.96 -28.51 16.83
C PRO A 220 3.00 -27.38 16.90
N THR A 221 3.85 -27.41 17.93
CA THR A 221 5.02 -26.53 18.06
C THR A 221 6.31 -27.34 18.01
N ARG A 222 7.13 -27.10 16.96
CA ARG A 222 8.46 -27.66 16.66
C ARG A 222 8.46 -28.97 15.85
N ARG A 223 9.51 -29.13 15.02
CA ARG A 223 9.75 -30.27 14.12
C ARG A 223 9.92 -31.58 14.92
N LEU A 224 9.19 -32.62 14.55
CA LEU A 224 9.57 -34.02 14.78
C LEU A 224 10.66 -34.37 13.74
N ARG A 225 11.72 -35.09 14.13
CA ARG A 225 12.80 -35.51 13.21
C ARG A 225 13.04 -37.02 13.16
N GLU A 226 12.68 -37.76 14.21
CA GLU A 226 12.88 -39.20 14.36
C GLU A 226 11.72 -39.81 15.18
N GLU A 227 10.56 -40.04 14.55
CA GLU A 227 9.49 -40.93 15.05
C GLU A 227 8.79 -41.59 13.85
N ASP A 228 8.63 -42.92 13.88
CA ASP A 228 7.97 -43.68 12.80
C ASP A 228 6.51 -43.25 12.58
N LEU A 229 6.06 -43.25 11.32
CA LEU A 229 4.75 -42.72 10.92
C LEU A 229 3.58 -43.50 11.52
N LYS A 230 3.08 -43.04 12.67
CA LYS A 230 1.70 -43.30 13.12
C LYS A 230 0.73 -42.28 12.50
N MET A 231 -0.49 -42.74 12.25
CA MET A 231 -1.53 -41.98 11.55
C MET A 231 -1.83 -40.62 12.23
N PRO A 232 -2.16 -39.57 11.46
CA PRO A 232 -2.53 -38.26 12.02
C PRO A 232 -3.85 -38.36 12.81
N VAL A 233 -3.79 -38.12 14.12
CA VAL A 233 -4.98 -38.15 14.99
C VAL A 233 -5.61 -36.76 15.07
N PHE A 234 -6.69 -36.57 14.31
CA PHE A 234 -7.54 -35.38 14.42
C PHE A 234 -8.40 -35.45 15.69
N SER A 235 -8.60 -34.32 16.37
CA SER A 235 -9.41 -34.29 17.59
C SER A 235 -10.89 -34.53 17.27
N GLN A 236 -11.49 -35.50 17.96
CA GLN A 236 -12.92 -35.81 17.85
C GLN A 236 -13.79 -34.56 18.06
N LYS A 237 -13.41 -33.66 18.99
CA LYS A 237 -14.14 -32.40 19.22
C LYS A 237 -14.09 -31.45 18.01
N GLN A 238 -12.97 -31.39 17.29
CA GLN A 238 -12.87 -30.55 16.09
C GLN A 238 -13.68 -31.15 14.92
N MET A 239 -13.65 -32.48 14.76
CA MET A 239 -14.44 -33.15 13.73
C MET A 239 -15.94 -33.00 13.99
N THR A 240 -16.42 -33.18 15.24
CA THR A 240 -17.83 -32.97 15.58
C THR A 240 -18.27 -31.52 15.37
N THR A 241 -17.50 -30.53 15.84
CA THR A 241 -17.85 -29.11 15.62
C THR A 241 -17.86 -28.72 14.13
N LEU A 242 -16.97 -29.28 13.30
CA LEU A 242 -17.00 -29.04 11.85
C LEU A 242 -18.22 -29.69 11.19
N ILE A 243 -18.55 -30.93 11.57
CA ILE A 243 -19.75 -31.64 11.10
C ILE A 243 -21.02 -30.88 11.51
N GLU A 244 -21.09 -30.37 12.75
CA GLU A 244 -22.18 -29.53 13.26
C GLU A 244 -22.28 -28.19 12.52
N LYS A 245 -21.16 -27.49 12.26
CA LYS A 245 -21.11 -26.24 11.47
C LYS A 245 -21.63 -26.45 10.03
N ARG A 246 -21.30 -27.58 9.40
CA ARG A 246 -21.84 -27.97 8.08
C ARG A 246 -23.33 -28.32 8.13
N ASN A 247 -23.75 -29.16 9.09
CA ASN A 247 -25.15 -29.56 9.24
C ASN A 247 -26.07 -28.36 9.55
N THR A 248 -25.60 -27.39 10.34
CA THR A 248 -26.33 -26.15 10.62
C THR A 248 -26.39 -25.21 9.40
N LYS A 249 -25.31 -25.05 8.62
CA LYS A 249 -25.36 -24.35 7.32
C LYS A 249 -26.35 -25.01 6.35
N PHE A 250 -26.36 -26.35 6.22
CA PHE A 250 -27.35 -27.07 5.40
C PHE A 250 -28.79 -26.85 5.90
N ALA A 251 -29.02 -26.98 7.20
CA ALA A 251 -30.35 -26.75 7.79
C ALA A 251 -30.83 -25.29 7.66
N HIS A 252 -29.93 -24.31 7.57
CA HIS A 252 -30.29 -22.94 7.21
C HIS A 252 -30.73 -22.84 5.75
N ALA A 253 -29.95 -23.40 4.82
CA ALA A 253 -30.25 -23.39 3.39
C ALA A 253 -31.61 -24.04 3.07
N VAL A 254 -31.92 -25.19 3.68
CA VAL A 254 -33.24 -25.86 3.53
C VAL A 254 -34.39 -24.95 3.98
N ARG A 255 -34.25 -24.19 5.09
CA ARG A 255 -35.28 -23.25 5.56
C ARG A 255 -35.44 -22.06 4.61
N GLN A 256 -34.34 -21.52 4.09
CA GLN A 256 -34.35 -20.43 3.13
C GLN A 256 -35.00 -20.84 1.81
N PHE A 257 -34.69 -22.05 1.32
CA PHE A 257 -35.30 -22.64 0.13
C PHE A 257 -36.81 -22.89 0.33
N LEU A 258 -37.21 -23.54 1.42
CA LEU A 258 -38.62 -23.78 1.75
C LEU A 258 -39.42 -22.48 1.87
N ASN A 259 -38.91 -21.48 2.59
CA ASN A 259 -39.59 -20.18 2.72
C ASN A 259 -39.71 -19.45 1.36
N LYS A 260 -38.76 -19.63 0.44
CA LYS A 260 -38.88 -19.14 -0.93
C LYS A 260 -40.00 -19.88 -1.69
N CYS A 261 -40.02 -21.21 -1.71
CA CYS A 261 -41.09 -21.98 -2.39
C CYS A 261 -42.50 -21.62 -1.89
N VAL A 262 -42.66 -21.35 -0.59
CA VAL A 262 -43.92 -20.87 -0.01
C VAL A 262 -44.31 -19.47 -0.51
N THR A 263 -43.34 -18.57 -0.67
CA THR A 263 -43.56 -17.22 -1.21
C THR A 263 -43.96 -17.29 -2.69
N ASP A 264 -43.26 -18.12 -3.45
CA ASP A 264 -43.43 -18.28 -4.90
C ASP A 264 -44.62 -19.20 -5.27
N LYS A 265 -45.24 -19.86 -4.27
CA LYS A 265 -46.33 -20.86 -4.40
C LYS A 265 -45.99 -22.09 -5.27
N VAL A 266 -44.71 -22.46 -5.34
CA VAL A 266 -44.23 -23.61 -6.11
C VAL A 266 -44.13 -24.84 -5.20
N ASP A 267 -44.45 -26.03 -5.70
CA ASP A 267 -44.19 -27.28 -4.99
C ASP A 267 -42.68 -27.43 -4.68
N PRO A 268 -42.27 -27.61 -3.40
CA PRO A 268 -40.85 -27.64 -3.06
C PRO A 268 -40.07 -28.82 -3.64
N GLU A 269 -40.72 -29.94 -3.98
CA GLU A 269 -40.06 -31.12 -4.52
C GLU A 269 -39.79 -30.96 -6.02
N MET A 270 -40.78 -30.48 -6.77
CA MET A 270 -40.58 -30.08 -8.18
C MET A 270 -39.56 -28.95 -8.29
N ALA A 271 -39.63 -27.95 -7.40
CA ALA A 271 -38.67 -26.85 -7.35
C ALA A 271 -37.24 -27.33 -7.11
N LEU A 272 -37.01 -28.26 -6.16
CA LEU A 272 -35.65 -28.74 -5.91
C LEU A 272 -35.16 -29.69 -7.01
N ARG A 273 -36.03 -30.55 -7.56
CA ARG A 273 -35.66 -31.43 -8.69
C ARG A 273 -35.17 -30.60 -9.89
N SER A 274 -35.90 -29.55 -10.26
CA SER A 274 -35.49 -28.63 -11.33
C SER A 274 -34.23 -27.83 -10.96
N ALA A 275 -34.08 -27.40 -9.70
CA ALA A 275 -32.86 -26.72 -9.25
C ALA A 275 -31.64 -27.66 -9.14
N ALA A 276 -31.83 -28.98 -9.06
CA ALA A 276 -30.77 -29.98 -9.00
C ALA A 276 -30.24 -30.40 -10.37
N GLU A 277 -31.06 -30.29 -11.42
CA GLU A 277 -30.75 -30.72 -12.78
C GLU A 277 -29.42 -30.14 -13.34
N PRO A 278 -29.08 -28.84 -13.15
CA PRO A 278 -27.78 -28.28 -13.57
C PRO A 278 -26.57 -28.77 -12.76
N PHE A 279 -26.80 -29.46 -11.64
CA PHE A 279 -25.76 -29.96 -10.74
C PHE A 279 -25.59 -31.49 -10.81
N ILE A 280 -26.27 -32.17 -11.75
CA ILE A 280 -26.05 -33.58 -12.08
C ILE A 280 -24.85 -33.66 -13.04
N PRO A 281 -23.67 -34.17 -12.62
CA PRO A 281 -22.50 -34.19 -13.49
C PRO A 281 -22.69 -35.19 -14.63
N ARG A 282 -22.37 -34.78 -15.86
CA ARG A 282 -22.32 -35.63 -17.05
C ARG A 282 -20.84 -35.97 -17.35
N PRO A 283 -20.49 -37.21 -17.75
CA PRO A 283 -19.14 -37.55 -18.19
C PRO A 283 -18.85 -36.98 -19.59
N SER A 284 -17.58 -36.80 -19.92
CA SER A 284 -17.14 -36.19 -21.19
C SER A 284 -17.30 -37.15 -22.37
N THR A 285 -18.38 -37.03 -23.16
CA THR A 285 -18.56 -37.76 -24.42
C THR A 285 -17.85 -37.06 -25.58
N PRO A 286 -17.13 -37.75 -26.49
CA PRO A 286 -16.37 -37.12 -27.58
C PRO A 286 -17.17 -36.44 -28.71
N GLU A 287 -18.51 -36.46 -28.64
CA GLU A 287 -19.40 -35.87 -29.63
C GLU A 287 -20.45 -34.99 -28.92
N ASN A 288 -20.83 -33.88 -29.58
CA ASN A 288 -21.65 -32.78 -29.07
C ASN A 288 -20.98 -31.86 -28.02
N ASP A 289 -19.89 -31.20 -28.43
CA ASP A 289 -19.57 -29.84 -27.98
C ASP A 289 -20.65 -28.86 -28.52
N ASP A 290 -21.86 -28.95 -27.96
CA ASP A 290 -22.97 -28.04 -28.26
C ASP A 290 -23.09 -27.01 -27.13
N PRO A 291 -22.84 -25.69 -27.35
CA PRO A 291 -22.55 -24.73 -26.29
C PRO A 291 -23.80 -24.22 -25.54
N THR A 292 -24.69 -25.12 -25.12
CA THR A 292 -26.02 -24.81 -24.57
C THR A 292 -26.37 -25.55 -23.27
N ASP A 293 -25.71 -25.21 -22.17
CA ASP A 293 -26.27 -25.36 -20.81
C ASP A 293 -25.78 -24.22 -19.86
N GLY A 294 -25.61 -23.02 -20.41
CA GLY A 294 -25.12 -21.82 -19.71
C GLY A 294 -26.17 -21.01 -18.97
N VAL A 295 -26.81 -21.58 -17.94
CA VAL A 295 -27.89 -20.91 -17.17
C VAL A 295 -27.33 -19.83 -16.22
N GLY A 296 -26.97 -18.64 -16.74
CA GLY A 296 -26.41 -17.60 -15.87
C GLY A 296 -25.88 -16.28 -16.44
N SER A 297 -26.35 -15.81 -17.60
CA SER A 297 -26.01 -14.49 -18.18
C SER A 297 -24.57 -14.30 -18.67
N SER A 298 -24.34 -14.58 -19.96
CA SER A 298 -23.20 -14.10 -20.75
C SER A 298 -23.52 -12.78 -21.46
N THR A 299 -23.73 -11.69 -20.71
CA THR A 299 -23.80 -10.31 -21.27
C THR A 299 -22.43 -9.79 -21.74
N LEU A 300 -21.60 -10.67 -22.32
CA LEU A 300 -20.23 -10.39 -22.73
C LEU A 300 -20.12 -10.65 -24.23
N PRO A 301 -19.75 -9.64 -25.05
CA PRO A 301 -19.68 -9.81 -26.50
C PRO A 301 -18.51 -10.71 -26.91
N GLU A 302 -18.71 -11.48 -27.98
CA GLU A 302 -17.74 -12.44 -28.54
C GLU A 302 -16.38 -11.79 -28.86
N THR A 303 -16.39 -10.54 -29.31
CA THR A 303 -15.21 -9.71 -29.54
C THR A 303 -15.30 -8.42 -28.69
N ILE A 304 -14.16 -7.80 -28.37
CA ILE A 304 -14.17 -6.49 -27.69
C ILE A 304 -14.80 -5.46 -28.67
N PRO A 305 -15.87 -4.75 -28.28
CA PRO A 305 -16.50 -3.75 -29.15
C PRO A 305 -15.52 -2.65 -29.59
N THR A 306 -15.60 -2.25 -30.85
CA THR A 306 -14.86 -1.09 -31.39
C THR A 306 -15.40 0.23 -30.84
N GLU A 307 -16.71 0.28 -30.59
CA GLU A 307 -17.41 1.38 -29.92
C GLU A 307 -18.10 0.83 -28.67
N ARG A 308 -17.96 1.53 -27.54
CA ARG A 308 -18.57 1.14 -26.26
C ARG A 308 -19.87 1.91 -26.00
N LYS A 309 -20.72 1.34 -25.15
CA LYS A 309 -21.87 2.04 -24.55
C LYS A 309 -21.42 3.19 -23.64
N SER A 310 -22.38 4.01 -23.20
CA SER A 310 -22.11 5.03 -22.20
C SER A 310 -21.70 4.42 -20.85
N ILE A 311 -20.85 5.11 -20.09
CA ILE A 311 -20.45 4.68 -18.74
C ILE A 311 -21.66 4.40 -17.82
N PRO A 312 -22.73 5.20 -17.80
CA PRO A 312 -23.92 4.91 -16.98
C PRO A 312 -24.58 3.56 -17.32
N GLU A 313 -24.69 3.21 -18.60
CA GLU A 313 -25.20 1.90 -19.03
C GLU A 313 -24.28 0.76 -18.59
N ILE A 314 -22.96 0.94 -18.72
CA ILE A 314 -21.96 -0.06 -18.32
C ILE A 314 -21.97 -0.26 -16.80
N VAL A 315 -22.13 0.82 -16.02
CA VAL A 315 -22.30 0.76 -14.55
C VAL A 315 -23.60 0.07 -14.17
N GLN A 316 -24.67 0.20 -14.96
CA GLN A 316 -25.91 -0.53 -14.74
C GLN A 316 -25.77 -2.02 -15.11
N GLU A 317 -25.16 -2.37 -16.25
CA GLU A 317 -24.84 -3.76 -16.60
C GLU A 317 -23.95 -4.46 -15.56
N LEU A 318 -23.05 -3.72 -14.91
CA LEU A 318 -22.26 -4.24 -13.80
C LEU A 318 -23.13 -4.51 -12.56
N LYS A 319 -24.11 -3.65 -12.23
CA LYS A 319 -25.07 -3.84 -11.12
C LYS A 319 -26.05 -4.99 -11.39
N ASP A 320 -26.45 -5.19 -12.63
CA ASP A 320 -27.38 -6.25 -13.07
C ASP A 320 -26.68 -7.62 -13.25
N SER A 321 -25.34 -7.65 -13.17
CA SER A 321 -24.57 -8.89 -13.36
C SER A 321 -24.66 -9.85 -12.18
N SER A 322 -24.65 -11.15 -12.46
CA SER A 322 -24.83 -12.24 -11.49
C SER A 322 -23.75 -12.36 -10.39
N TRP A 323 -22.73 -11.51 -10.42
CA TRP A 323 -21.66 -11.43 -9.40
C TRP A 323 -21.69 -10.13 -8.59
N TYR A 324 -22.59 -9.20 -8.92
CA TYR A 324 -22.86 -8.05 -8.09
C TYR A 324 -23.75 -8.45 -6.91
N THR A 325 -23.29 -8.10 -5.71
CA THR A 325 -23.89 -8.45 -4.42
C THR A 325 -23.99 -7.24 -3.49
N GLY A 326 -23.86 -6.03 -4.05
CA GLY A 326 -23.84 -4.77 -3.30
C GLY A 326 -22.43 -4.24 -2.98
N GLN A 327 -21.44 -4.46 -3.85
CA GLN A 327 -20.08 -3.97 -3.64
C GLN A 327 -19.94 -2.45 -3.68
N ILE A 328 -20.78 -1.72 -4.44
CA ILE A 328 -20.77 -0.26 -4.40
C ILE A 328 -21.44 0.16 -3.09
N VAL A 329 -20.67 0.81 -2.21
CA VAL A 329 -21.14 1.17 -0.86
C VAL A 329 -22.23 2.25 -0.90
N PRO A 330 -23.10 2.35 0.13
CA PRO A 330 -24.00 3.49 0.30
C PRO A 330 -23.25 4.81 0.18
N ASP A 331 -23.83 5.77 -0.54
CA ASP A 331 -23.25 7.09 -0.89
C ASP A 331 -21.90 7.07 -1.64
N GLY A 332 -21.38 5.87 -1.94
CA GLY A 332 -20.14 5.64 -2.67
C GLY A 332 -20.24 5.80 -4.19
N HIS A 333 -21.43 6.05 -4.74
CA HIS A 333 -21.63 6.40 -6.15
C HIS A 333 -21.86 7.92 -6.26
N ARG A 334 -20.84 8.66 -6.71
CA ARG A 334 -20.94 10.09 -7.01
C ARG A 334 -20.85 10.32 -8.52
N VAL A 335 -21.63 11.28 -9.01
CA VAL A 335 -21.68 11.67 -10.42
C VAL A 335 -21.37 13.16 -10.51
N PHE A 336 -20.54 13.52 -11.49
CA PHE A 336 -20.25 14.91 -11.87
C PHE A 336 -20.79 15.11 -13.29
N ASP A 337 -21.63 16.11 -13.46
CA ASP A 337 -22.24 16.41 -14.75
C ASP A 337 -21.23 16.95 -15.78
N ALA A 338 -21.65 17.00 -17.03
CA ALA A 338 -20.83 17.55 -18.10
C ALA A 338 -20.77 19.09 -18.04
N GLN A 339 -19.62 19.66 -18.40
CA GLN A 339 -19.37 21.10 -18.45
C GLN A 339 -19.02 21.50 -19.89
N GLU A 340 -19.67 22.54 -20.41
CA GLU A 340 -19.36 23.10 -21.73
C GLU A 340 -18.07 23.94 -21.73
N ALA A 341 -17.51 24.16 -22.92
CA ALA A 341 -16.28 24.94 -23.07
C ALA A 341 -16.53 26.45 -22.91
N VAL A 342 -15.78 27.10 -22.01
CA VAL A 342 -15.76 28.55 -21.86
C VAL A 342 -14.54 29.09 -22.59
N HIS A 343 -14.79 29.86 -23.65
CA HIS A 343 -13.76 30.42 -24.52
C HIS A 343 -13.31 31.81 -24.11
N GLY A 344 -12.13 32.23 -24.60
CA GLY A 344 -11.61 33.58 -24.46
C GLY A 344 -10.68 33.93 -25.63
N ASP A 345 -10.49 35.23 -25.86
CA ASP A 345 -9.75 35.78 -27.00
C ASP A 345 -8.40 36.38 -26.58
N LEU A 346 -7.48 36.50 -27.53
CA LEU A 346 -6.14 37.07 -27.29
C LEU A 346 -6.13 38.59 -27.49
N ASP A 347 -5.38 39.30 -26.63
CA ASP A 347 -5.20 40.76 -26.72
C ASP A 347 -4.29 41.19 -27.89
N PHE A 348 -3.75 40.23 -28.65
CA PHE A 348 -2.82 40.42 -29.75
C PHE A 348 -3.06 39.41 -30.88
N LEU A 349 -2.63 39.75 -32.09
CA LEU A 349 -2.76 38.88 -33.27
C LEU A 349 -1.62 37.87 -33.35
N LEU A 350 -1.96 36.64 -33.75
CA LEU A 350 -1.00 35.58 -34.09
C LEU A 350 -0.66 35.65 -35.59
N SER A 351 0.49 35.09 -35.99
CA SER A 351 0.83 34.94 -37.40
C SER A 351 -0.05 33.89 -38.09
N GLN A 352 -0.16 33.97 -39.41
CA GLN A 352 -0.91 32.98 -40.17
C GLN A 352 -0.29 31.58 -40.08
N ASP A 353 1.04 31.47 -40.08
CA ASP A 353 1.75 30.19 -39.97
C ASP A 353 1.54 29.53 -38.61
N LEU A 354 1.53 30.32 -37.54
CA LEU A 354 1.22 29.81 -36.21
C LEU A 354 -0.24 29.37 -36.10
N VAL A 355 -1.19 30.12 -36.69
CA VAL A 355 -2.61 29.71 -36.75
C VAL A 355 -2.77 28.42 -37.57
N ASN A 356 -2.06 28.29 -38.70
CA ASN A 356 -2.01 27.08 -39.50
C ASN A 356 -1.49 25.89 -38.68
N ALA A 357 -0.44 26.09 -37.88
CA ALA A 357 0.12 25.05 -37.01
C ALA A 357 -0.84 24.61 -35.89
N LEU A 358 -1.54 25.55 -35.25
CA LEU A 358 -2.56 25.25 -34.24
C LEU A 358 -3.74 24.44 -34.83
N TYR A 359 -4.15 24.78 -36.05
CA TYR A 359 -5.21 24.06 -36.76
C TYR A 359 -4.75 22.67 -37.24
N ASN A 360 -3.62 22.59 -37.94
CA ASN A 360 -3.17 21.35 -38.58
C ASN A 360 -2.69 20.29 -37.57
N ALA A 361 -1.93 20.67 -36.54
CA ALA A 361 -1.40 19.73 -35.56
C ALA A 361 -2.42 19.36 -34.46
N LYS A 362 -3.34 20.28 -34.11
CA LYS A 362 -4.18 20.15 -32.89
C LYS A 362 -5.67 20.43 -33.10
N GLY A 363 -6.11 20.86 -34.28
CA GLY A 363 -7.51 21.22 -34.56
C GLY A 363 -8.02 22.44 -33.77
N ILE A 364 -7.12 23.28 -33.25
CA ILE A 364 -7.47 24.38 -32.35
C ILE A 364 -7.93 25.59 -33.18
N THR A 365 -9.20 25.97 -33.01
CA THR A 365 -9.84 27.12 -33.66
C THR A 365 -10.19 28.25 -32.69
N ARG A 366 -10.20 27.98 -31.37
CA ARG A 366 -10.44 28.93 -30.28
C ARG A 366 -9.68 28.50 -29.04
N PHE A 367 -9.30 29.45 -28.19
CA PHE A 367 -8.70 29.19 -26.88
C PHE A 367 -9.77 29.03 -25.80
N TYR A 368 -9.50 28.27 -24.75
CA TYR A 368 -10.29 28.31 -23.51
C TYR A 368 -9.94 29.58 -22.71
N ALA A 369 -10.86 30.08 -21.88
CA ALA A 369 -10.68 31.33 -21.13
C ALA A 369 -9.35 31.37 -20.34
N HIS A 370 -9.05 30.30 -19.58
CA HIS A 370 -7.81 30.16 -18.83
C HIS A 370 -6.54 30.10 -19.70
N GLN A 371 -6.65 29.65 -20.94
CA GLN A 371 -5.54 29.67 -21.88
C GLN A 371 -5.30 31.10 -22.35
N ALA A 372 -6.35 31.78 -22.82
CA ALA A 372 -6.28 33.14 -23.34
C ALA A 372 -5.73 34.12 -22.29
N GLU A 373 -6.28 34.09 -21.07
CA GLU A 373 -5.80 34.92 -19.95
C GLU A 373 -4.31 34.69 -19.64
N ALA A 374 -3.87 33.43 -19.67
CA ALA A 374 -2.48 33.08 -19.40
C ALA A 374 -1.53 33.51 -20.52
N ILE A 375 -1.92 33.33 -21.77
CA ILE A 375 -1.19 33.75 -22.96
C ILE A 375 -1.06 35.28 -22.99
N ASN A 376 -2.14 36.02 -22.74
CA ASN A 376 -2.14 37.47 -22.63
C ASN A 376 -1.29 37.94 -21.44
N GLY A 377 -1.36 37.24 -20.30
CA GLY A 377 -0.51 37.49 -19.13
C GLY A 377 0.99 37.36 -19.41
N LEU A 378 1.39 36.36 -20.21
CA LEU A 378 2.76 36.13 -20.65
C LEU A 378 3.20 37.13 -21.73
N HIS A 379 2.32 37.51 -22.65
CA HIS A 379 2.57 38.56 -23.64
C HIS A 379 2.82 39.92 -22.96
N ALA A 380 2.04 40.24 -21.92
CA ALA A 380 2.24 41.40 -21.04
C ALA A 380 3.48 41.29 -20.13
N GLY A 381 4.26 40.20 -20.23
CA GLY A 381 5.52 40.03 -19.51
C GLY A 381 5.39 39.70 -18.02
N ARG A 382 4.24 39.20 -17.55
CA ARG A 382 4.06 38.72 -16.17
C ARG A 382 4.59 37.29 -16.00
N ASN A 383 4.85 36.87 -14.76
CA ASN A 383 4.99 35.44 -14.46
C ASN A 383 3.59 34.84 -14.21
N VAL A 384 3.36 33.59 -14.61
CA VAL A 384 2.01 32.98 -14.59
C VAL A 384 2.02 31.59 -13.96
N VAL A 385 1.07 31.34 -13.07
CA VAL A 385 0.76 30.01 -12.52
C VAL A 385 -0.68 29.62 -12.83
N VAL A 386 -0.86 28.41 -13.40
CA VAL A 386 -2.15 27.88 -13.84
C VAL A 386 -2.52 26.63 -13.03
N ALA A 387 -3.67 26.67 -12.35
CA ALA A 387 -4.12 25.68 -11.37
C ALA A 387 -5.40 24.91 -11.79
N THR A 388 -5.58 24.71 -13.10
CA THR A 388 -6.75 24.05 -13.71
C THR A 388 -6.69 22.51 -13.63
N SER A 389 -7.75 21.82 -14.07
CA SER A 389 -7.85 20.36 -14.03
C SER A 389 -6.87 19.65 -14.98
N THR A 390 -6.74 18.34 -14.82
CA THR A 390 -5.96 17.51 -15.75
C THR A 390 -6.60 17.51 -17.15
N SER A 391 -5.77 17.62 -18.18
CA SER A 391 -6.19 17.69 -19.59
C SER A 391 -6.95 18.96 -20.03
N SER A 392 -6.97 20.04 -19.24
CA SER A 392 -7.59 21.33 -19.64
C SER A 392 -6.93 22.01 -20.86
N GLY A 393 -5.86 21.45 -21.42
CA GLY A 393 -5.05 22.06 -22.48
C GLY A 393 -3.91 22.94 -21.98
N LYS A 394 -3.50 22.81 -20.70
CA LYS A 394 -2.40 23.57 -20.07
C LYS A 394 -1.12 23.67 -20.91
N SER A 395 -0.74 22.63 -21.65
CA SER A 395 0.49 22.62 -22.47
C SER A 395 0.58 23.76 -23.49
N LEU A 396 -0.56 24.20 -24.02
CA LEU A 396 -0.62 25.28 -25.00
C LEU A 396 -0.14 26.62 -24.43
N ILE A 397 -0.36 26.84 -23.13
CA ILE A 397 -0.10 28.12 -22.44
C ILE A 397 1.38 28.49 -22.45
N TYR A 398 2.28 27.51 -22.32
CA TYR A 398 3.71 27.74 -22.42
C TYR A 398 4.27 27.45 -23.83
N GLN A 399 3.68 26.53 -24.60
CA GLN A 399 4.14 26.26 -25.97
C GLN A 399 3.91 27.47 -26.90
N LEU A 400 2.76 28.12 -26.82
CA LEU A 400 2.38 29.20 -27.74
C LEU A 400 3.27 30.45 -27.61
N PRO A 401 3.51 31.04 -26.40
CA PRO A 401 4.32 32.26 -26.29
C PRO A 401 5.82 32.03 -26.57
N VAL A 402 6.28 30.77 -26.51
CA VAL A 402 7.64 30.36 -26.89
C VAL A 402 7.78 30.29 -28.40
N LEU A 403 6.82 29.68 -29.12
CA LEU A 403 6.81 29.66 -30.59
C LEU A 403 6.69 31.08 -31.16
N HIS A 404 5.75 31.88 -30.65
CA HIS A 404 5.56 33.27 -31.05
C HIS A 404 6.82 34.13 -30.78
N ALA A 405 7.57 33.86 -29.71
CA ALA A 405 8.84 34.55 -29.46
C ALA A 405 9.99 34.09 -30.38
N LEU A 406 10.07 32.79 -30.72
CA LEU A 406 11.06 32.25 -31.67
C LEU A 406 10.85 32.76 -33.10
N GLU A 407 9.59 32.95 -33.49
CA GLU A 407 9.18 33.57 -34.76
C GLU A 407 9.65 35.03 -34.88
N HIS A 408 9.64 35.79 -33.79
CA HIS A 408 10.10 37.19 -33.76
C HIS A 408 11.61 37.34 -33.50
N ASP A 409 12.20 36.40 -32.76
CA ASP A 409 13.61 36.38 -32.40
C ASP A 409 14.08 34.92 -32.33
N GLY A 410 14.66 34.44 -33.44
CA GLY A 410 15.19 33.08 -33.58
C GLY A 410 16.41 32.77 -32.71
N ASP A 411 16.89 33.72 -31.90
CA ASP A 411 17.88 33.47 -30.86
C ASP A 411 17.26 33.37 -29.44
N THR A 412 15.94 33.55 -29.30
CA THR A 412 15.17 33.20 -28.09
C THR A 412 15.51 31.79 -27.63
N ARG A 413 15.77 31.62 -26.32
CA ARG A 413 15.91 30.30 -25.69
C ARG A 413 14.80 30.04 -24.67
N ALA A 414 14.39 28.78 -24.53
CA ALA A 414 13.44 28.34 -23.51
C ALA A 414 13.88 27.03 -22.83
N MET A 415 13.64 26.93 -21.52
CA MET A 415 13.95 25.74 -20.73
C MET A 415 12.66 25.18 -20.12
N TYR A 416 12.31 23.94 -20.44
CA TYR A 416 11.14 23.27 -19.87
C TYR A 416 11.61 22.20 -18.88
N ILE A 417 11.13 22.29 -17.64
CA ILE A 417 11.53 21.46 -16.51
C ILE A 417 10.33 20.59 -16.11
N PHE A 418 10.50 19.27 -16.24
CA PHE A 418 9.45 18.29 -15.98
C PHE A 418 9.85 17.33 -14.84
N PRO A 419 8.89 16.80 -14.06
CA PRO A 419 9.17 15.83 -13.00
C PRO A 419 9.55 14.44 -13.54
N THR A 420 9.13 14.10 -14.77
CA THR A 420 9.37 12.78 -15.40
C THR A 420 9.89 12.91 -16.84
N LYS A 421 10.79 12.01 -17.24
CA LYS A 421 11.36 11.96 -18.61
C LYS A 421 10.31 11.65 -19.68
N ALA A 422 9.32 10.81 -19.36
CA ALA A 422 8.25 10.44 -20.29
C ALA A 422 7.40 11.66 -20.68
N LEU A 423 7.03 12.52 -19.71
CA LEU A 423 6.36 13.79 -19.98
C LEU A 423 7.23 14.73 -20.84
N ALA A 424 8.53 14.82 -20.55
CA ALA A 424 9.45 15.64 -21.34
C ALA A 424 9.51 15.20 -22.82
N GLN A 425 9.55 13.88 -23.11
CA GLN A 425 9.56 13.37 -24.49
C GLN A 425 8.20 13.55 -25.20
N ASP A 426 7.09 13.36 -24.50
CA ASP A 426 5.73 13.63 -25.02
C ASP A 426 5.56 15.10 -25.41
N GLN A 427 5.89 16.01 -24.50
CA GLN A 427 5.75 17.45 -24.72
C GLN A 427 6.71 17.97 -25.81
N LYS A 428 7.90 17.36 -25.95
CA LYS A 428 8.82 17.59 -27.06
C LYS A 428 8.23 17.12 -28.39
N ARG A 429 7.60 15.95 -28.45
CA ARG A 429 6.92 15.44 -29.65
C ARG A 429 5.80 16.38 -30.08
N SER A 430 4.91 16.74 -29.15
CA SER A 430 3.79 17.65 -29.39
C SER A 430 4.21 19.06 -29.83
N LEU A 431 5.44 19.49 -29.46
CA LEU A 431 5.99 20.77 -29.90
C LEU A 431 6.63 20.69 -31.30
N LYS A 432 7.43 19.64 -31.58
CA LYS A 432 8.01 19.43 -32.93
C LYS A 432 6.93 19.24 -34.00
N ASP A 433 5.83 18.59 -33.65
CA ASP A 433 4.66 18.44 -34.51
C ASP A 433 4.11 19.80 -34.96
N MET A 434 3.81 20.72 -34.03
CA MET A 434 3.41 22.10 -34.37
C MET A 434 4.47 22.86 -35.17
N MET A 435 5.76 22.69 -34.84
CA MET A 435 6.87 23.36 -35.55
C MET A 435 7.02 22.89 -37.01
N SER A 436 6.59 21.68 -37.36
CA SER A 436 6.61 21.18 -38.74
C SER A 436 5.62 21.89 -39.68
N PHE A 437 4.68 22.67 -39.13
CA PHE A 437 3.75 23.51 -39.88
C PHE A 437 4.12 25.01 -39.85
N MET A 438 5.28 25.37 -39.29
CA MET A 438 5.78 26.75 -39.19
C MET A 438 7.08 26.94 -40.00
N PRO A 439 7.00 27.53 -41.20
CA PRO A 439 8.16 27.75 -42.07
C PRO A 439 9.33 28.41 -41.36
N GLY A 440 10.52 27.81 -41.49
CA GLY A 440 11.75 28.31 -40.87
C GLY A 440 11.95 27.94 -39.39
N LEU A 441 10.93 27.44 -38.68
CA LEU A 441 11.10 26.83 -37.35
C LEU A 441 11.40 25.32 -37.43
N GLU A 442 11.02 24.66 -38.52
CA GLU A 442 11.21 23.22 -38.80
C GLU A 442 12.60 22.68 -38.43
N GLY A 443 13.66 23.43 -38.78
CA GLY A 443 15.05 23.04 -38.58
C GLY A 443 15.66 23.41 -37.22
N MET A 444 14.92 24.06 -36.32
CA MET A 444 15.46 24.49 -35.03
C MET A 444 15.67 23.29 -34.08
N LEU A 445 16.87 23.18 -33.52
CA LEU A 445 17.18 22.12 -32.58
C LEU A 445 16.37 22.29 -31.28
N VAL A 446 15.42 21.39 -31.07
CA VAL A 446 14.59 21.27 -29.87
C VAL A 446 14.79 19.87 -29.33
N GLU A 447 15.32 19.72 -28.10
CA GLU A 447 15.82 18.41 -27.68
C GLU A 447 15.82 18.21 -26.15
N THR A 448 15.86 16.94 -25.74
CA THR A 448 15.92 16.52 -24.34
C THR A 448 17.36 16.47 -23.84
N PHE A 449 17.63 17.19 -22.75
CA PHE A 449 18.87 17.15 -21.98
C PHE A 449 18.57 16.57 -20.60
N ASP A 450 18.50 15.24 -20.52
CA ASP A 450 18.29 14.50 -19.29
C ASP A 450 19.39 13.43 -19.07
N GLY A 451 19.24 12.57 -18.06
CA GLY A 451 20.21 11.50 -17.78
C GLY A 451 20.39 10.49 -18.92
N ASP A 452 19.36 10.25 -19.75
CA ASP A 452 19.36 9.30 -20.87
C ASP A 452 19.95 9.90 -22.16
N THR A 453 20.22 11.21 -22.21
CA THR A 453 20.83 11.88 -23.37
C THR A 453 22.26 11.36 -23.58
N LEU A 454 22.56 10.86 -24.77
CA LEU A 454 23.87 10.27 -25.10
C LEU A 454 25.01 11.30 -24.98
N MET A 455 26.18 10.88 -24.53
CA MET A 455 27.29 11.80 -24.20
C MET A 455 27.83 12.59 -25.41
N GLY A 456 27.72 12.06 -26.64
CA GLY A 456 28.10 12.78 -27.86
C GLY A 456 27.18 13.98 -28.12
N ASP A 457 25.87 13.75 -28.06
CA ASP A 457 24.82 14.72 -28.41
C ASP A 457 24.80 15.92 -27.44
N ARG A 458 25.22 15.72 -26.18
CA ARG A 458 25.19 16.74 -25.12
C ARG A 458 25.91 18.05 -25.47
N ASN A 459 26.96 18.01 -26.29
CA ASN A 459 27.63 19.23 -26.74
C ASN A 459 26.78 20.01 -27.76
N VAL A 460 26.29 19.33 -28.80
CA VAL A 460 25.44 19.93 -29.85
C VAL A 460 24.16 20.50 -29.24
N ILE A 461 23.52 19.76 -28.32
CA ILE A 461 22.31 20.22 -27.61
C ILE A 461 22.60 21.47 -26.76
N ARG A 462 23.75 21.57 -26.09
CA ARG A 462 24.11 22.77 -25.32
C ARG A 462 24.29 23.99 -26.22
N ASP A 463 25.03 23.82 -27.32
CA ASP A 463 25.52 24.95 -28.11
C ASP A 463 24.47 25.47 -29.11
N GLU A 464 23.66 24.58 -29.69
CA GLU A 464 22.72 24.91 -30.78
C GLU A 464 21.25 24.97 -30.34
N ALA A 465 20.83 24.26 -29.30
CA ALA A 465 19.40 24.09 -29.02
C ALA A 465 18.68 25.40 -28.66
N ARG A 466 17.47 25.55 -29.19
CA ARG A 466 16.56 26.66 -28.91
C ARG A 466 15.64 26.37 -27.74
N ILE A 467 15.15 25.14 -27.63
CA ILE A 467 14.33 24.69 -26.50
C ILE A 467 14.94 23.42 -25.91
N VAL A 468 15.26 23.47 -24.62
CA VAL A 468 15.80 22.34 -23.86
C VAL A 468 14.76 21.81 -22.89
N PHE A 469 14.45 20.52 -23.04
CA PHE A 469 13.59 19.74 -22.15
C PHE A 469 14.46 19.02 -21.13
N THR A 470 14.27 19.27 -19.82
CA THR A 470 15.15 18.77 -18.76
C THR A 470 14.40 18.52 -17.44
N ASN A 471 15.13 18.19 -16.37
CA ASN A 471 14.62 18.00 -15.01
C ASN A 471 15.49 18.78 -14.00
N PRO A 472 15.02 19.00 -12.74
CA PRO A 472 15.78 19.75 -11.75
C PRO A 472 17.13 19.11 -11.41
N ASP A 473 17.20 17.78 -11.51
CA ASP A 473 18.37 16.96 -11.25
C ASP A 473 19.54 17.31 -12.20
N MET A 474 19.29 17.35 -13.51
CA MET A 474 20.30 17.69 -14.51
C MET A 474 20.62 19.19 -14.54
N LEU A 475 19.63 20.04 -14.21
CA LEU A 475 19.86 21.46 -14.00
C LEU A 475 20.89 21.66 -12.87
N HIS A 476 20.70 21.01 -11.72
CA HIS A 476 21.59 21.10 -10.57
C HIS A 476 22.96 20.46 -10.77
N ILE A 477 23.03 19.27 -11.38
CA ILE A 477 24.26 18.48 -11.48
C ILE A 477 25.14 18.92 -12.66
N THR A 478 24.53 19.30 -13.80
CA THR A 478 25.25 19.46 -15.07
C THR A 478 25.16 20.87 -15.66
N ILE A 479 24.00 21.53 -15.61
CA ILE A 479 23.80 22.83 -16.30
C ILE A 479 24.35 23.99 -15.45
N LEU A 480 23.89 24.14 -14.21
CA LEU A 480 24.29 25.25 -13.35
C LEU A 480 25.78 25.20 -12.96
N PRO A 481 26.41 24.06 -12.59
CA PRO A 481 27.85 23.98 -12.26
C PRO A 481 28.80 23.98 -13.48
N GLN A 482 28.27 24.30 -14.66
CA GLN A 482 29.03 24.53 -15.90
C GLN A 482 28.48 25.79 -16.59
N GLU A 483 28.01 26.77 -15.80
CA GLU A 483 27.39 28.00 -16.27
C GLU A 483 28.22 28.71 -17.34
N GLU A 484 29.55 28.70 -17.23
CA GLU A 484 30.52 29.15 -18.25
C GLU A 484 30.19 28.66 -19.66
N ARG A 485 29.87 27.37 -19.79
CA ARG A 485 29.56 26.69 -21.07
C ARG A 485 28.12 26.95 -21.52
N TRP A 486 27.22 27.26 -20.59
CA TRP A 486 25.82 27.57 -20.88
C TRP A 486 25.54 29.08 -21.01
N ARG A 487 26.55 29.96 -20.90
CA ARG A 487 26.39 31.44 -20.93
C ARG A 487 25.55 31.93 -22.11
N THR A 488 25.79 31.42 -23.33
CA THR A 488 25.02 31.80 -24.53
C THR A 488 23.53 31.46 -24.39
N PHE A 489 23.22 30.26 -23.89
CA PHE A 489 21.84 29.82 -23.69
C PHE A 489 21.15 30.63 -22.58
N LEU A 490 21.83 30.80 -21.43
CA LEU A 490 21.29 31.50 -20.25
C LEU A 490 21.11 33.01 -20.47
N LYS A 491 21.95 33.63 -21.30
CA LYS A 491 21.83 35.03 -21.72
C LYS A 491 20.57 35.29 -22.55
N ASN A 492 20.20 34.34 -23.41
CA ASN A 492 19.06 34.46 -24.32
C ASN A 492 17.78 33.76 -23.80
N LEU A 493 17.82 33.20 -22.58
CA LEU A 493 16.71 32.48 -21.95
C LEU A 493 15.54 33.42 -21.65
N ARG A 494 14.45 33.30 -22.43
CA ARG A 494 13.25 34.14 -22.29
C ARG A 494 12.20 33.52 -21.36
N TYR A 495 12.05 32.20 -21.41
CA TYR A 495 11.03 31.47 -20.65
C TYR A 495 11.61 30.26 -19.92
N VAL A 496 11.22 30.09 -18.67
CA VAL A 496 11.44 28.87 -17.88
C VAL A 496 10.08 28.31 -17.50
N VAL A 497 9.79 27.10 -17.97
CA VAL A 497 8.55 26.37 -17.68
C VAL A 497 8.84 25.32 -16.62
N VAL A 498 8.01 25.25 -15.59
CA VAL A 498 8.03 24.20 -14.57
C VAL A 498 6.63 23.63 -14.42
N ASP A 499 6.39 22.48 -15.04
CA ASP A 499 5.08 21.81 -15.08
C ASP A 499 4.90 20.85 -13.90
N GLU A 500 3.64 20.49 -13.61
CA GLU A 500 3.19 19.73 -12.43
C GLU A 500 3.76 20.33 -11.11
N LEU A 501 3.68 21.65 -10.93
CA LEU A 501 4.35 22.41 -9.85
C LEU A 501 4.13 21.82 -8.43
N HIS A 502 2.97 21.22 -8.18
CA HIS A 502 2.63 20.55 -6.92
C HIS A 502 3.54 19.37 -6.55
N TYR A 503 4.24 18.78 -7.53
CA TYR A 503 5.21 17.71 -7.29
C TYR A 503 6.44 18.21 -6.52
N TYR A 504 6.75 19.50 -6.62
CA TYR A 504 7.90 20.13 -5.98
C TYR A 504 7.50 20.70 -4.62
N ASN A 505 7.12 19.84 -3.66
CA ASN A 505 6.75 20.21 -2.29
C ASN A 505 7.68 19.55 -1.24
N GLY A 506 7.57 19.97 0.02
CA GLY A 506 8.40 19.48 1.13
C GLY A 506 9.90 19.63 0.85
N LEU A 507 10.69 18.61 1.20
CA LEU A 507 12.14 18.60 0.99
C LEU A 507 12.54 18.76 -0.50
N MET A 508 11.84 18.07 -1.41
CA MET A 508 12.04 18.19 -2.86
C MET A 508 11.78 19.63 -3.34
N GLY A 509 10.65 20.22 -2.93
CA GLY A 509 10.33 21.61 -3.21
C GLY A 509 11.38 22.59 -2.68
N SER A 510 11.96 22.29 -1.51
CA SER A 510 13.01 23.11 -0.89
C SER A 510 14.29 23.10 -1.73
N HIS A 511 14.75 21.93 -2.17
CA HIS A 511 15.86 21.83 -3.11
C HIS A 511 15.59 22.56 -4.44
N VAL A 512 14.41 22.34 -5.05
CA VAL A 512 14.02 22.97 -6.32
C VAL A 512 13.94 24.49 -6.19
N ALA A 513 13.46 25.01 -5.05
CA ALA A 513 13.39 26.44 -4.78
C ALA A 513 14.77 27.11 -4.77
N PHE A 514 15.78 26.45 -4.22
CA PHE A 514 17.18 26.92 -4.26
C PHE A 514 17.84 26.75 -5.64
N ILE A 515 17.46 25.74 -6.41
CA ILE A 515 17.91 25.56 -7.80
C ILE A 515 17.35 26.68 -8.70
N MET A 516 16.07 27.06 -8.53
CA MET A 516 15.49 28.21 -9.23
C MET A 516 16.15 29.54 -8.84
N ARG A 517 16.53 29.70 -7.56
CA ARG A 517 17.31 30.86 -7.08
C ARG A 517 18.69 30.94 -7.73
N ARG A 518 19.44 29.82 -7.78
CA ARG A 518 20.73 29.73 -8.49
C ARG A 518 20.60 30.05 -9.99
N LEU A 519 19.59 29.49 -10.67
CA LEU A 519 19.29 29.81 -12.08
C LEU A 519 19.03 31.32 -12.27
N ARG A 520 18.17 31.92 -11.44
CA ARG A 520 17.89 33.37 -11.50
C ARG A 520 19.12 34.24 -11.24
N ARG A 521 19.98 33.83 -10.31
CA ARG A 521 21.26 34.48 -9.98
C ARG A 521 22.22 34.46 -11.18
N ILE A 522 22.41 33.29 -11.79
CA ILE A 522 23.28 33.12 -12.96
C ILE A 522 22.73 33.90 -14.17
N CYS A 523 21.41 33.83 -14.44
CA CYS A 523 20.78 34.65 -15.48
C CYS A 523 21.01 36.16 -15.24
N ALA A 524 20.83 36.65 -14.01
CA ALA A 524 21.09 38.05 -13.69
C ALA A 524 22.58 38.45 -13.87
N ALA A 525 23.52 37.56 -13.56
CA ALA A 525 24.96 37.78 -13.74
C ALA A 525 25.38 37.84 -15.23
N VAL A 526 24.76 37.05 -16.11
CA VAL A 526 24.95 37.18 -17.58
C VAL A 526 24.13 38.32 -18.20
N GLY A 527 23.54 39.20 -17.37
CA GLY A 527 22.77 40.38 -17.78
C GLY A 527 21.30 40.12 -18.12
N ASN A 528 20.85 38.86 -18.06
CA ASN A 528 19.48 38.48 -18.38
C ASN A 528 18.55 38.59 -17.16
N ARG A 529 17.88 39.74 -17.04
CA ARG A 529 16.78 39.98 -16.10
C ARG A 529 15.39 39.93 -16.75
N ARG A 530 15.27 39.34 -17.95
CA ARG A 530 14.02 39.30 -18.73
C ARG A 530 13.26 37.98 -18.63
N VAL A 531 13.92 36.91 -18.15
CA VAL A 531 13.36 35.57 -17.91
C VAL A 531 11.97 35.63 -17.27
N ARG A 532 10.99 34.94 -17.85
CA ARG A 532 9.66 34.74 -17.26
C ARG A 532 9.44 33.29 -16.87
N PHE A 533 8.83 33.11 -15.70
CA PHE A 533 8.54 31.81 -15.12
C PHE A 533 7.07 31.47 -15.36
N ILE A 534 6.86 30.25 -15.87
CA ILE A 534 5.54 29.71 -16.19
C ILE A 534 5.38 28.40 -15.44
N SER A 535 4.28 28.23 -14.72
CA SER A 535 3.97 26.95 -14.09
C SER A 535 2.55 26.50 -14.34
N CYS A 536 2.44 25.20 -14.50
CA CYS A 536 1.18 24.49 -14.67
C CYS A 536 1.06 23.46 -13.54
N SER A 537 -0.16 23.22 -13.06
CA SER A 537 -0.44 22.26 -12.01
C SER A 537 -1.88 21.76 -12.12
N ALA A 538 -2.17 20.59 -11.55
CA ALA A 538 -3.50 20.27 -11.06
C ALA A 538 -3.95 21.27 -9.97
N THR A 539 -5.26 21.33 -9.71
CA THR A 539 -5.88 22.19 -8.71
C THR A 539 -5.34 21.91 -7.30
N VAL A 540 -4.88 22.96 -6.60
CA VAL A 540 -4.24 22.92 -5.27
C VAL A 540 -4.68 24.12 -4.44
N ALA A 541 -4.48 24.10 -3.13
CA ALA A 541 -5.04 25.12 -2.22
C ALA A 541 -4.36 26.50 -2.34
N ASN A 542 -3.02 26.54 -2.40
CA ASN A 542 -2.22 27.77 -2.34
C ASN A 542 -1.26 27.95 -3.54
N PRO A 543 -1.71 27.81 -4.80
CA PRO A 543 -0.85 27.77 -5.99
C PRO A 543 0.04 29.01 -6.16
N LYS A 544 -0.51 30.20 -5.86
CA LYS A 544 0.20 31.48 -5.99
C LYS A 544 1.35 31.61 -4.99
N GLU A 545 1.13 31.25 -3.73
CA GLU A 545 2.12 31.33 -2.65
C GLU A 545 3.23 30.30 -2.82
N HIS A 546 2.85 29.08 -3.22
CA HIS A 546 3.82 28.03 -3.56
C HIS A 546 4.70 28.45 -4.74
N PHE A 547 4.13 29.05 -5.80
CA PHE A 547 4.91 29.64 -6.90
C PHE A 547 5.87 30.73 -6.41
N LYS A 548 5.40 31.68 -5.58
CA LYS A 548 6.26 32.72 -4.98
C LYS A 548 7.44 32.10 -4.25
N THR A 549 7.18 31.07 -3.44
CA THR A 549 8.18 30.39 -2.60
C THR A 549 9.21 29.63 -3.46
N ILE A 550 8.76 28.87 -4.45
CA ILE A 550 9.64 28.12 -5.37
C ILE A 550 10.54 29.07 -6.16
N PHE A 551 10.01 30.11 -6.80
CA PHE A 551 10.84 30.96 -7.67
C PHE A 551 11.52 32.13 -6.96
N GLY A 552 11.04 32.54 -5.78
CA GLY A 552 11.48 33.74 -5.06
C GLY A 552 11.05 35.02 -5.77
N LEU A 553 9.79 35.07 -6.23
CA LEU A 553 9.22 36.14 -7.07
C LEU A 553 7.88 36.64 -6.52
N ASP A 554 7.67 37.95 -6.50
CA ASP A 554 6.43 38.56 -5.98
C ASP A 554 5.36 38.86 -7.04
N ASP A 555 5.77 39.19 -8.27
CA ASP A 555 4.88 39.42 -9.40
C ASP A 555 4.45 38.08 -10.02
N VAL A 556 3.22 37.66 -9.73
CA VAL A 556 2.63 36.38 -10.14
C VAL A 556 1.14 36.57 -10.44
N LEU A 557 0.75 36.27 -11.68
CA LEU A 557 -0.64 36.07 -12.08
C LEU A 557 -1.05 34.62 -11.76
N LEU A 558 -2.16 34.44 -11.03
CA LEU A 558 -2.80 33.15 -10.78
C LEU A 558 -3.99 33.03 -11.72
N ILE A 559 -4.17 31.85 -12.32
CA ILE A 559 -5.32 31.49 -13.14
C ILE A 559 -5.81 30.10 -12.71
N ASP A 560 -7.01 30.04 -12.16
CA ASP A 560 -7.64 28.85 -11.56
C ASP A 560 -9.03 28.51 -12.16
N LEU A 561 -9.66 29.45 -12.86
CA LEU A 561 -10.95 29.29 -13.54
C LEU A 561 -10.88 28.38 -14.78
N ASP A 562 -11.11 27.08 -14.60
CA ASP A 562 -11.02 26.10 -15.70
C ASP A 562 -12.19 26.19 -16.70
N GLY A 563 -11.95 26.87 -17.82
CA GLY A 563 -12.85 26.95 -18.96
C GLY A 563 -12.82 25.77 -19.95
N SER A 564 -12.13 24.66 -19.66
CA SER A 564 -12.13 23.49 -20.56
C SER A 564 -13.41 22.63 -20.44
N PRO A 565 -13.85 21.96 -21.52
CA PRO A 565 -15.03 21.10 -21.48
C PRO A 565 -14.74 19.76 -20.78
N SER A 566 -15.71 19.30 -19.99
CA SER A 566 -15.65 18.03 -19.26
C SER A 566 -16.84 17.15 -19.61
N GLY A 567 -16.60 15.90 -19.98
CA GLY A 567 -17.69 14.91 -20.05
C GLY A 567 -18.17 14.52 -18.64
N ARG A 568 -19.32 13.83 -18.56
CA ARG A 568 -19.85 13.28 -17.31
C ARG A 568 -18.86 12.30 -16.68
N LYS A 569 -18.62 12.43 -15.38
CA LYS A 569 -17.68 11.57 -14.63
C LYS A 569 -18.42 10.83 -13.53
N GLU A 570 -18.24 9.51 -13.45
CA GLU A 570 -18.75 8.71 -12.35
C GLU A 570 -17.62 8.22 -11.46
N PHE A 571 -17.81 8.31 -10.14
CA PHE A 571 -16.90 7.79 -9.14
C PHE A 571 -17.61 6.70 -8.32
N LEU A 572 -16.99 5.53 -8.18
CA LEU A 572 -17.49 4.39 -7.42
C LEU A 572 -16.52 4.00 -6.31
N CYS A 573 -17.01 3.92 -5.08
CA CYS A 573 -16.35 3.25 -3.97
C CYS A 573 -16.81 1.78 -3.94
N TRP A 574 -15.96 0.86 -4.41
CA TRP A 574 -16.24 -0.57 -4.55
C TRP A 574 -15.58 -1.34 -3.39
N ASN A 575 -16.33 -1.65 -2.33
CA ASN A 575 -15.82 -2.46 -1.23
C ASN A 575 -15.91 -3.95 -1.59
N THR A 576 -14.87 -4.72 -1.22
CA THR A 576 -14.83 -6.16 -1.48
C THR A 576 -16.00 -6.90 -0.80
N PRO A 577 -16.62 -7.91 -1.43
CA PRO A 577 -17.69 -8.67 -0.80
C PRO A 577 -17.17 -9.46 0.41
N TYR A 578 -18.07 -9.85 1.33
CA TYR A 578 -17.74 -10.78 2.42
C TYR A 578 -17.54 -12.20 1.88
N ARG A 579 -16.76 -13.03 2.59
CA ARG A 579 -16.42 -14.40 2.13
C ARG A 579 -17.61 -15.34 2.16
N ASP A 580 -18.38 -15.32 3.23
CA ASP A 580 -19.76 -15.81 3.26
C ASP A 580 -20.67 -14.58 3.05
N PRO A 581 -21.42 -14.47 1.94
CA PRO A 581 -22.30 -13.33 1.70
C PRO A 581 -23.33 -13.14 2.83
N GLY A 582 -23.40 -11.94 3.37
CA GLY A 582 -24.28 -11.60 4.50
C GLY A 582 -23.70 -11.86 5.90
N ASP A 583 -22.49 -12.42 6.03
CA ASP A 583 -21.81 -12.60 7.32
C ASP A 583 -20.54 -11.72 7.42
N PRO A 584 -20.61 -10.56 8.12
CA PRO A 584 -19.44 -9.71 8.35
C PRO A 584 -18.31 -10.39 9.12
N SER A 585 -18.60 -11.40 9.94
CA SER A 585 -17.59 -12.12 10.73
C SER A 585 -16.74 -13.08 9.89
N SER A 586 -17.20 -13.43 8.67
CA SER A 586 -16.43 -14.19 7.69
C SER A 586 -15.24 -13.40 7.11
N GLY A 587 -15.22 -12.07 7.31
CA GLY A 587 -14.23 -11.15 6.77
C GLY A 587 -14.42 -10.84 5.28
N ARG A 588 -13.64 -9.87 4.78
CA ARG A 588 -13.65 -9.48 3.37
C ARG A 588 -13.00 -10.55 2.46
N GLY A 589 -13.40 -10.56 1.20
CA GLY A 589 -12.76 -11.28 0.10
C GLY A 589 -11.36 -10.75 -0.22
N ASN A 590 -10.81 -11.17 -1.36
CA ASN A 590 -9.47 -10.76 -1.79
C ASN A 590 -9.55 -9.68 -2.87
N ALA A 591 -9.15 -8.45 -2.52
CA ALA A 591 -9.22 -7.30 -3.41
C ALA A 591 -8.44 -7.47 -4.72
N CYS A 592 -7.36 -8.25 -4.76
CA CYS A 592 -6.61 -8.52 -5.99
C CYS A 592 -7.48 -9.23 -7.04
N PHE A 593 -8.24 -10.26 -6.63
CA PHE A 593 -9.11 -11.00 -7.53
C PHE A 593 -10.38 -10.23 -7.89
N GLU A 594 -10.92 -9.43 -6.97
CA GLU A 594 -12.05 -8.54 -7.24
C GLU A 594 -11.67 -7.43 -8.25
N CYS A 595 -10.49 -6.81 -8.07
CA CYS A 595 -9.91 -5.88 -9.04
C CYS A 595 -9.70 -6.54 -10.40
N ALA A 596 -9.12 -7.74 -10.45
CA ALA A 596 -8.86 -8.46 -11.69
C ALA A 596 -10.17 -8.77 -12.44
N ARG A 597 -11.20 -9.22 -11.72
CA ARG A 597 -12.53 -9.49 -12.27
C ARG A 597 -13.18 -8.24 -12.85
N LEU A 598 -13.21 -7.15 -12.09
CA LEU A 598 -13.79 -5.87 -12.54
C LEU A 598 -13.04 -5.31 -13.76
N PHE A 599 -11.71 -5.37 -13.74
CA PHE A 599 -10.85 -4.95 -14.86
C PHE A 599 -11.17 -5.73 -16.16
N CYS A 600 -11.30 -7.06 -16.08
CA CYS A 600 -11.72 -7.88 -17.22
C CYS A 600 -13.16 -7.57 -17.68
N GLN A 601 -14.10 -7.40 -16.75
CA GLN A 601 -15.50 -7.09 -17.06
C GLN A 601 -15.69 -5.73 -17.76
N LEU A 602 -14.81 -4.77 -17.49
CA LEU A 602 -14.75 -3.48 -18.18
C LEU A 602 -14.11 -3.60 -19.57
N ILE A 603 -12.95 -4.25 -19.69
CA ILE A 603 -12.22 -4.41 -20.96
C ILE A 603 -13.05 -5.17 -22.00
N LEU A 604 -13.77 -6.23 -21.59
CA LEU A 604 -14.64 -6.99 -22.49
C LEU A 604 -15.85 -6.18 -23.02
N ARG A 605 -16.16 -5.04 -22.40
CA ARG A 605 -17.19 -4.07 -22.86
C ARG A 605 -16.62 -2.91 -23.67
N GLY A 606 -15.34 -2.97 -24.08
CA GLY A 606 -14.68 -1.93 -24.87
C GLY A 606 -14.18 -0.73 -24.06
N VAL A 607 -14.22 -0.79 -22.72
CA VAL A 607 -13.70 0.25 -21.84
C VAL A 607 -12.17 0.16 -21.79
N ARG A 608 -11.46 1.27 -22.06
CA ARG A 608 -10.01 1.36 -21.85
C ARG A 608 -9.70 1.66 -20.39
N VAL A 609 -9.01 0.74 -19.73
CA VAL A 609 -8.81 0.76 -18.26
C VAL A 609 -7.33 0.93 -17.89
N ILE A 610 -7.04 1.88 -17.02
CA ILE A 610 -5.80 1.90 -16.23
C ILE A 610 -6.09 1.45 -14.79
N ALA A 611 -5.24 0.61 -14.21
CA ALA A 611 -5.36 0.12 -12.83
C ALA A 611 -4.14 0.51 -12.00
N PHE A 612 -4.30 1.44 -11.05
CA PHE A 612 -3.22 1.88 -10.15
C PHE A 612 -3.06 0.97 -8.92
N CYS A 613 -1.81 0.64 -8.61
CA CYS A 613 -1.37 -0.15 -7.47
C CYS A 613 -0.35 0.64 -6.62
N ARG A 614 -0.43 0.54 -5.28
CA ARG A 614 0.45 1.28 -4.35
C ARG A 614 1.94 0.89 -4.47
N VAL A 615 2.23 -0.37 -4.80
CA VAL A 615 3.61 -0.94 -4.85
C VAL A 615 3.87 -1.83 -6.07
N ARG A 616 5.15 -1.96 -6.47
CA ARG A 616 5.60 -2.79 -7.62
C ARG A 616 5.13 -4.25 -7.53
N GLU A 617 5.05 -4.82 -6.32
CA GLU A 617 4.60 -6.20 -6.08
C GLU A 617 3.09 -6.40 -6.33
N GLN A 618 2.25 -5.44 -5.92
CA GLN A 618 0.82 -5.45 -6.23
C GLN A 618 0.58 -5.35 -7.74
N CYS A 619 1.35 -4.49 -8.43
CA CYS A 619 1.29 -4.35 -9.88
C CYS A 619 1.52 -5.70 -10.60
N GLU A 620 2.59 -6.43 -10.25
CA GLU A 620 2.87 -7.76 -10.83
C GLU A 620 1.82 -8.82 -10.45
N LYS A 621 1.33 -8.80 -9.22
CA LYS A 621 0.26 -9.70 -8.76
C LYS A 621 -1.06 -9.47 -9.49
N LEU A 622 -1.45 -8.22 -9.73
CA LEU A 622 -2.66 -7.88 -10.47
C LEU A 622 -2.52 -8.20 -11.96
N VAL A 623 -1.33 -8.00 -12.57
CA VAL A 623 -1.04 -8.47 -13.95
C VAL A 623 -1.22 -9.99 -14.05
N GLY A 624 -0.69 -10.76 -13.10
CA GLY A 624 -0.88 -12.22 -13.06
C GLY A 624 -2.35 -12.62 -12.88
N ALA A 625 -3.07 -11.97 -11.96
CA ALA A 625 -4.48 -12.25 -11.69
C ALA A 625 -5.39 -11.92 -12.89
N VAL A 626 -5.18 -10.78 -13.56
CA VAL A 626 -5.93 -10.39 -14.77
C VAL A 626 -5.68 -11.36 -15.92
N LYS A 627 -4.42 -11.76 -16.17
CA LYS A 627 -4.12 -12.73 -17.22
C LYS A 627 -4.81 -14.07 -16.96
N HIS A 628 -4.79 -14.54 -15.71
CA HIS A 628 -5.48 -15.77 -15.32
C HIS A 628 -7.02 -15.65 -15.40
N GLU A 629 -7.58 -14.48 -15.12
CA GLU A 629 -9.02 -14.23 -15.30
C GLU A 629 -9.42 -14.22 -16.79
N LEU A 630 -8.58 -13.67 -17.67
CA LEU A 630 -8.78 -13.74 -19.13
C LEU A 630 -8.68 -15.19 -19.65
N GLU A 631 -7.71 -15.98 -19.17
CA GLU A 631 -7.65 -17.43 -19.44
C GLU A 631 -8.94 -18.13 -19.00
N ARG A 632 -9.42 -17.86 -17.77
CA ARG A 632 -10.63 -18.47 -17.18
C ARG A 632 -11.92 -18.09 -17.92
N LEU A 633 -11.97 -16.91 -18.53
CA LEU A 633 -13.08 -16.45 -19.36
C LEU A 633 -12.98 -16.92 -20.83
N GLY A 634 -11.95 -17.68 -21.20
CA GLY A 634 -11.72 -18.15 -22.57
C GLY A 634 -11.19 -17.08 -23.54
N ARG A 635 -10.69 -15.95 -23.02
CA ARG A 635 -10.33 -14.74 -23.80
C ARG A 635 -8.82 -14.52 -23.86
N ALA A 636 -8.09 -15.57 -24.21
CA ALA A 636 -6.62 -15.57 -24.24
C ALA A 636 -6.03 -14.57 -25.26
N GLU A 637 -6.76 -14.23 -26.32
CA GLU A 637 -6.37 -13.22 -27.31
C GLU A 637 -6.25 -11.80 -26.70
N CYS A 638 -7.00 -11.53 -25.62
CA CYS A 638 -6.95 -10.26 -24.90
C CYS A 638 -5.67 -10.10 -24.05
N ILE A 639 -4.96 -11.19 -23.72
CA ILE A 639 -3.78 -11.16 -22.85
C ILE A 639 -2.64 -10.32 -23.43
N ALA A 640 -2.48 -10.32 -24.76
CA ALA A 640 -1.47 -9.51 -25.45
C ALA A 640 -1.78 -8.00 -25.41
N ARG A 641 -3.02 -7.62 -25.11
CA ARG A 641 -3.50 -6.23 -25.03
C ARG A 641 -3.51 -5.67 -23.60
N VAL A 642 -2.94 -6.40 -22.64
CA VAL A 642 -2.81 -6.03 -21.23
C VAL A 642 -1.35 -6.11 -20.76
N MET A 643 -0.80 -4.99 -20.30
CA MET A 643 0.57 -4.91 -19.80
C MET A 643 0.68 -4.23 -18.43
N GLY A 644 1.71 -4.60 -17.67
CA GLY A 644 2.15 -3.85 -16.49
C GLY A 644 2.99 -2.63 -16.89
N TYR A 645 3.03 -1.60 -16.04
CA TYR A 645 3.97 -0.48 -16.13
C TYR A 645 4.51 -0.03 -14.75
N ARG A 646 5.83 -0.06 -14.59
CA ARG A 646 6.50 0.36 -13.35
C ARG A 646 7.95 0.79 -13.59
N GLY A 647 8.41 1.77 -12.81
CA GLY A 647 9.68 2.47 -13.04
C GLY A 647 10.98 1.64 -12.95
N GLY A 648 10.93 0.37 -12.56
CA GLY A 648 12.11 -0.52 -12.62
C GLY A 648 12.36 -1.11 -14.02
N TYR A 649 11.33 -1.19 -14.87
CA TYR A 649 11.50 -1.71 -16.24
C TYR A 649 12.51 -0.88 -17.04
N THR A 650 13.21 -1.54 -17.96
CA THR A 650 14.23 -0.90 -18.81
C THR A 650 13.67 0.33 -19.53
N ALA A 651 14.55 1.29 -19.87
CA ALA A 651 14.14 2.45 -20.66
C ALA A 651 13.57 2.06 -22.04
N GLN A 652 13.99 0.91 -22.59
CA GLN A 652 13.49 0.40 -23.87
C GLN A 652 12.08 -0.20 -23.73
N ASP A 653 11.83 -1.02 -22.70
CA ASP A 653 10.49 -1.59 -22.44
C ASP A 653 9.46 -0.51 -22.11
N ARG A 654 9.83 0.49 -21.30
CA ARG A 654 8.95 1.63 -21.00
C ARG A 654 8.56 2.39 -22.26
N ARG A 655 9.53 2.71 -23.13
CA ARG A 655 9.27 3.35 -24.44
C ARG A 655 8.38 2.49 -25.36
N ARG A 656 8.52 1.16 -25.34
CA ARG A 656 7.63 0.25 -26.11
C ARG A 656 6.20 0.29 -25.57
N ILE A 657 6.01 0.10 -24.25
CA ILE A 657 4.69 0.10 -23.61
C ILE A 657 4.00 1.47 -23.83
N GLU A 658 4.76 2.56 -23.68
CA GLU A 658 4.28 3.92 -23.98
C GLU A 658 3.84 4.06 -25.44
N ALA A 659 4.60 3.58 -26.42
CA ALA A 659 4.22 3.63 -27.83
C ALA A 659 2.96 2.81 -28.13
N GLU A 660 2.89 1.55 -27.68
CA GLU A 660 1.72 0.68 -27.89
C GLU A 660 0.44 1.19 -27.21
N MET A 661 0.60 1.91 -26.10
CA MET A 661 -0.45 2.66 -25.39
C MET A 661 -0.93 3.87 -26.20
N PHE A 662 -0.01 4.73 -26.67
CA PHE A 662 -0.33 5.88 -27.53
C PHE A 662 -1.03 5.45 -28.84
N GLU A 663 -0.59 4.36 -29.44
CA GLU A 663 -1.16 3.77 -30.67
C GLU A 663 -2.50 3.05 -30.44
N GLY A 664 -2.98 2.94 -29.19
CA GLY A 664 -4.27 2.31 -28.86
C GLY A 664 -4.32 0.79 -29.04
N LYS A 665 -3.15 0.12 -29.13
CA LYS A 665 -3.06 -1.34 -29.25
C LYS A 665 -3.48 -2.01 -27.94
N LEU A 666 -3.03 -1.45 -26.81
CA LEU A 666 -3.38 -1.87 -25.46
C LEU A 666 -4.78 -1.37 -25.06
N VAL A 667 -5.53 -2.20 -24.31
CA VAL A 667 -6.85 -1.85 -23.75
C VAL A 667 -6.80 -1.80 -22.22
N GLY A 668 -5.89 -2.55 -21.61
CA GLY A 668 -5.65 -2.55 -20.17
C GLY A 668 -4.20 -2.25 -19.82
N ILE A 669 -3.97 -1.33 -18.87
CA ILE A 669 -2.65 -1.09 -18.30
C ILE A 669 -2.74 -1.17 -16.78
N ILE A 670 -1.82 -1.90 -16.15
CA ILE A 670 -1.75 -2.06 -14.70
C ILE A 670 -0.47 -1.37 -14.24
N ALA A 671 -0.59 -0.30 -13.46
CA ALA A 671 0.48 0.65 -13.21
C ALA A 671 0.76 0.87 -11.72
N THR A 672 1.98 1.32 -11.45
CA THR A 672 2.29 2.05 -10.20
C THR A 672 2.13 3.57 -10.44
N SER A 673 2.37 4.40 -9.43
CA SER A 673 2.37 5.87 -9.55
C SER A 673 3.35 6.44 -10.61
N ALA A 674 4.16 5.59 -11.25
CA ALA A 674 4.95 5.94 -12.43
C ALA A 674 4.12 6.46 -13.64
N LEU A 675 2.80 6.20 -13.70
CA LEU A 675 1.87 6.80 -14.69
C LEU A 675 0.86 7.79 -14.07
N GLU A 676 1.05 8.20 -12.81
CA GLU A 676 0.15 9.12 -12.10
C GLU A 676 0.34 10.59 -12.54
N LEU A 677 1.54 10.92 -13.01
CA LEU A 677 1.99 12.29 -13.32
C LEU A 677 2.23 12.49 -14.82
N GLY A 678 1.91 13.68 -15.33
CA GLY A 678 2.24 14.10 -16.69
C GLY A 678 1.48 13.38 -17.81
N VAL A 679 2.01 12.24 -18.23
CA VAL A 679 1.84 11.59 -19.56
C VAL A 679 0.40 11.63 -20.09
N ASP A 680 0.25 12.00 -21.37
CA ASP A 680 -1.01 11.83 -22.11
C ASP A 680 -1.21 10.37 -22.53
N ILE A 681 -1.87 9.60 -21.67
CA ILE A 681 -2.17 8.17 -21.89
C ILE A 681 -3.27 7.98 -22.96
N GLY A 682 -3.64 9.04 -23.69
CA GLY A 682 -4.68 9.03 -24.69
C GLY A 682 -6.08 9.01 -24.06
N THR A 683 -7.07 8.51 -24.81
CA THR A 683 -8.44 8.38 -24.29
C THR A 683 -8.57 7.16 -23.39
N LEU A 684 -8.33 7.36 -22.09
CA LEU A 684 -8.75 6.44 -21.04
C LEU A 684 -10.22 6.67 -20.68
N ASP A 685 -10.98 5.57 -20.58
CA ASP A 685 -12.38 5.59 -20.20
C ASP A 685 -12.57 5.32 -18.69
N CYS A 686 -11.72 4.46 -18.11
CA CYS A 686 -11.80 4.08 -16.70
C CYS A 686 -10.44 4.13 -15.97
N VAL A 687 -10.45 4.66 -14.75
CA VAL A 687 -9.37 4.53 -13.76
C VAL A 687 -9.82 3.64 -12.61
N LEU A 688 -9.21 2.47 -12.48
CA LEU A 688 -9.33 1.58 -11.33
C LEU A 688 -8.17 1.87 -10.36
N THR A 689 -8.44 1.93 -9.05
CA THR A 689 -7.40 2.13 -8.02
C THR A 689 -7.55 1.06 -6.94
N TRP A 690 -6.55 0.17 -6.81
CA TRP A 690 -6.56 -0.90 -5.79
C TRP A 690 -6.05 -0.34 -4.45
N GLY A 691 -7.00 -0.07 -3.56
CA GLY A 691 -6.78 0.55 -2.26
C GLY A 691 -6.52 2.06 -2.34
N PHE A 692 -6.99 2.80 -1.35
CA PHE A 692 -6.78 4.23 -1.19
C PHE A 692 -5.29 4.58 -1.32
N PRO A 693 -4.88 5.47 -2.25
CA PRO A 693 -3.49 5.88 -2.38
C PRO A 693 -3.08 6.80 -1.22
N TYR A 694 -1.78 7.07 -1.04
CA TYR A 694 -1.23 7.70 0.18
C TYR A 694 -1.83 9.08 0.55
N THR A 695 -2.53 9.78 -0.35
CA THR A 695 -3.33 10.96 -0.03
C THR A 695 -4.56 11.08 -0.94
N ILE A 696 -5.54 11.90 -0.53
CA ILE A 696 -6.68 12.29 -1.38
C ILE A 696 -6.23 13.04 -2.65
N ALA A 697 -5.11 13.78 -2.59
CA ALA A 697 -4.55 14.45 -3.77
C ALA A 697 -4.06 13.44 -4.81
N ASN A 698 -3.38 12.37 -4.39
CA ASN A 698 -2.98 11.26 -5.28
C ASN A 698 -4.22 10.60 -5.92
N LEU A 699 -5.28 10.35 -5.14
CA LEU A 699 -6.53 9.79 -5.65
C LEU A 699 -7.16 10.68 -6.72
N ARG A 700 -7.31 11.98 -6.45
CA ARG A 700 -7.86 12.97 -7.40
C ARG A 700 -7.04 13.07 -8.68
N GLN A 701 -5.71 12.98 -8.59
CA GLN A 701 -4.81 12.96 -9.76
C GLN A 701 -4.93 11.67 -10.58
N GLN A 702 -5.00 10.51 -9.92
CA GLN A 702 -5.21 9.22 -10.59
C GLN A 702 -6.56 9.19 -11.32
N SER A 703 -7.66 9.54 -10.65
CA SER A 703 -9.00 9.62 -11.26
C SER A 703 -9.03 10.61 -12.45
N GLY A 704 -8.31 11.72 -12.35
CA GLY A 704 -8.15 12.71 -13.42
C GLY A 704 -7.39 12.24 -14.67
N ARG A 705 -6.99 10.96 -14.77
CA ARG A 705 -6.40 10.37 -15.97
C ARG A 705 -7.45 9.93 -17.01
N ALA A 706 -8.68 9.59 -16.59
CA ALA A 706 -9.80 9.25 -17.49
C ALA A 706 -10.61 10.49 -17.93
N GLY A 707 -11.45 10.32 -18.97
CA GLY A 707 -12.38 11.37 -19.43
C GLY A 707 -11.76 12.46 -20.30
N ARG A 708 -10.57 12.20 -20.86
CA ARG A 708 -9.89 13.14 -21.77
C ARG A 708 -10.73 13.40 -23.02
N ARG A 709 -10.67 14.64 -23.53
CA ARG A 709 -11.36 15.11 -24.75
C ARG A 709 -12.89 15.02 -24.67
N ASN A 710 -13.46 15.54 -23.57
CA ASN A 710 -14.91 15.67 -23.35
C ASN A 710 -15.72 14.34 -23.39
N LYS A 711 -15.06 13.20 -23.14
CA LYS A 711 -15.73 11.89 -23.03
C LYS A 711 -16.27 11.64 -21.63
N ASP A 712 -17.31 10.82 -21.56
CA ASP A 712 -17.76 10.21 -20.32
C ASP A 712 -16.68 9.30 -19.72
N SER A 713 -16.64 9.20 -18.39
CA SER A 713 -15.57 8.46 -17.70
C SER A 713 -15.97 7.86 -16.36
N LEU A 714 -15.24 6.83 -15.96
CA LEU A 714 -15.41 6.10 -14.72
C LEU A 714 -14.14 6.16 -13.87
N SER A 715 -14.28 6.31 -12.57
CA SER A 715 -13.21 6.02 -11.61
C SER A 715 -13.72 5.10 -10.51
N VAL A 716 -12.98 4.06 -10.18
CA VAL A 716 -13.36 3.07 -9.18
C VAL A 716 -12.24 2.91 -8.15
N LEU A 717 -12.52 3.28 -6.91
CA LEU A 717 -11.68 2.98 -5.76
C LEU A 717 -12.09 1.63 -5.17
N VAL A 718 -11.23 0.61 -5.23
CA VAL A 718 -11.51 -0.72 -4.66
C VAL A 718 -10.98 -0.83 -3.24
N GLY A 719 -11.88 -1.04 -2.28
CA GLY A 719 -11.58 -1.19 -0.87
C GLY A 719 -11.00 -2.56 -0.52
N ASP A 720 -9.74 -2.56 -0.08
CA ASP A 720 -9.08 -3.72 0.54
C ASP A 720 -9.44 -3.82 2.03
N CYS A 721 -8.98 -4.88 2.71
CA CYS A 721 -9.33 -5.18 4.10
C CYS A 721 -8.66 -4.30 5.18
N PHE A 722 -7.83 -3.33 4.80
CA PHE A 722 -7.09 -2.48 5.74
C PHE A 722 -7.97 -1.37 6.34
N ALA A 723 -7.57 -0.85 7.51
CA ALA A 723 -8.32 0.17 8.25
C ALA A 723 -8.57 1.46 7.46
N THR A 724 -7.56 1.94 6.70
CA THR A 724 -7.70 3.14 5.84
C THR A 724 -8.76 2.93 4.75
N ASP A 725 -8.70 1.77 4.10
CA ASP A 725 -9.61 1.41 3.03
C ASP A 725 -11.05 1.28 3.55
N GLN A 726 -11.23 0.59 4.68
CA GLN A 726 -12.56 0.44 5.29
C GLN A 726 -13.10 1.74 5.90
N HIS A 727 -12.26 2.70 6.32
CA HIS A 727 -12.71 4.05 6.75
C HIS A 727 -13.35 4.81 5.61
N TYR A 728 -12.67 4.93 4.46
CA TYR A 728 -13.23 5.64 3.29
C TYR A 728 -14.38 4.89 2.63
N MET A 729 -14.45 3.56 2.76
CA MET A 729 -15.62 2.77 2.35
C MET A 729 -16.81 2.87 3.33
N GLN A 730 -16.64 3.47 4.50
CA GLN A 730 -17.72 3.82 5.44
C GLN A 730 -18.10 5.31 5.35
N ASN A 731 -17.14 6.17 5.03
CA ASN A 731 -17.30 7.62 4.94
C ASN A 731 -16.87 8.15 3.54
N PRO A 732 -17.53 7.74 2.44
CA PRO A 732 -17.09 8.07 1.09
C PRO A 732 -17.10 9.58 0.80
N ASP A 733 -17.94 10.36 1.47
CA ASP A 733 -18.04 11.81 1.30
C ASP A 733 -16.79 12.57 1.73
N GLU A 734 -15.94 12.00 2.60
CA GLU A 734 -14.64 12.60 2.95
C GLU A 734 -13.70 12.72 1.73
N LEU A 735 -13.84 11.83 0.74
CA LEU A 735 -13.03 11.84 -0.49
C LEU A 735 -13.29 13.08 -1.35
N PHE A 736 -14.46 13.69 -1.22
CA PHE A 736 -14.92 14.82 -2.02
C PHE A 736 -14.95 16.13 -1.20
N THR A 737 -15.37 16.05 0.07
CA THR A 737 -15.52 17.24 0.93
C THR A 737 -14.22 17.74 1.54
N LYS A 738 -13.21 16.89 1.77
CA LYS A 738 -11.93 17.37 2.32
C LYS A 738 -11.21 18.27 1.32
N PRO A 739 -10.66 19.43 1.76
CA PRO A 739 -9.88 20.31 0.89
C PRO A 739 -8.60 19.61 0.39
N ASN A 740 -8.02 20.13 -0.68
CA ASN A 740 -6.66 19.74 -1.06
C ASN A 740 -5.68 20.25 0.01
N CYS A 741 -4.65 19.47 0.32
CA CYS A 741 -3.58 19.92 1.20
C CYS A 741 -2.87 21.14 0.63
N GLU A 742 -2.42 22.04 1.50
CA GLU A 742 -1.50 23.12 1.12
C GLU A 742 -0.15 22.55 0.68
N LEU A 743 0.47 23.21 -0.31
CA LEU A 743 1.83 22.96 -0.73
C LEU A 743 2.75 23.83 0.10
N GLN A 744 3.69 23.21 0.81
CA GLN A 744 4.55 23.88 1.78
C GLN A 744 6.02 23.44 1.56
N VAL A 745 6.96 24.35 1.84
CA VAL A 745 8.38 24.27 1.46
C VAL A 745 9.22 24.94 2.55
N ASP A 746 10.31 24.31 2.99
CA ASP A 746 11.15 24.76 4.11
C ASP A 746 12.49 25.30 3.61
N LEU A 747 12.55 26.62 3.40
CA LEU A 747 13.78 27.32 3.01
C LEU A 747 14.74 27.57 4.18
N ASP A 748 14.29 27.34 5.41
CA ASP A 748 15.07 27.51 6.65
C ASP A 748 15.67 26.17 7.14
N ASN A 749 15.61 25.11 6.32
CA ASN A 749 16.38 23.90 6.54
C ASN A 749 17.86 24.16 6.23
N MET A 750 18.64 24.41 7.27
CA MET A 750 20.05 24.80 7.17
C MET A 750 20.92 23.76 6.42
N LEU A 751 20.59 22.47 6.45
CA LEU A 751 21.35 21.45 5.68
C LEU A 751 21.17 21.64 4.17
N VAL A 752 19.92 21.84 3.73
CA VAL A 752 19.57 22.12 2.33
C VAL A 752 20.11 23.48 1.88
N LYS A 753 19.99 24.48 2.75
CA LYS A 753 20.45 25.86 2.53
C LYS A 753 21.97 25.95 2.41
N GLU A 754 22.73 25.40 3.37
CA GLU A 754 24.20 25.34 3.31
C GLU A 754 24.65 24.64 2.03
N GLY A 755 24.10 23.45 1.73
CA GLY A 755 24.44 22.71 0.52
C GLY A 755 24.27 23.54 -0.76
N HIS A 756 23.13 24.20 -0.93
CA HIS A 756 22.90 25.01 -2.13
C HIS A 756 23.67 26.34 -2.17
N ILE A 757 24.02 26.93 -1.03
CA ILE A 757 24.93 28.09 -0.96
C ILE A 757 26.35 27.66 -1.35
N GLN A 758 26.81 26.47 -0.95
CA GLN A 758 28.09 25.90 -1.37
C GLN A 758 28.10 25.58 -2.88
N CYS A 759 26.99 25.09 -3.45
CA CYS A 759 26.85 25.00 -4.91
C CYS A 759 26.94 26.39 -5.56
N ALA A 760 26.20 27.38 -5.06
CA ALA A 760 26.17 28.73 -5.63
C ALA A 760 27.56 29.40 -5.61
N ALA A 761 28.32 29.22 -4.54
CA ALA A 761 29.69 29.74 -4.38
C ALA A 761 30.76 28.95 -5.15
N TYR A 762 30.39 27.83 -5.79
CA TYR A 762 31.21 27.14 -6.79
C TYR A 762 30.90 27.64 -8.20
N GLU A 763 29.63 27.91 -8.50
CA GLU A 763 29.17 28.47 -9.79
C GLU A 763 29.70 29.89 -10.01
N MET A 764 29.54 30.77 -9.01
CA MET A 764 30.08 32.13 -9.03
C MET A 764 30.30 32.60 -7.58
N PRO A 765 31.43 33.23 -7.22
CA PRO A 765 31.70 33.67 -5.85
C PRO A 765 30.57 34.53 -5.26
N ILE A 766 30.19 34.28 -4.00
CA ILE A 766 29.05 34.93 -3.35
C ILE A 766 29.40 36.33 -2.86
N ARG A 767 28.47 37.25 -3.07
CA ARG A 767 28.51 38.66 -2.65
C ARG A 767 27.32 38.91 -1.70
N PRO A 768 27.47 38.74 -0.37
CA PRO A 768 26.32 38.61 0.53
C PRO A 768 25.28 39.73 0.44
N ALA A 769 25.70 40.99 0.22
CA ALA A 769 24.80 42.13 0.09
C ALA A 769 23.94 42.13 -1.20
N GLU A 770 24.39 41.49 -2.28
CA GLU A 770 23.63 41.37 -3.53
C GLU A 770 22.88 40.03 -3.61
N ASP A 771 23.51 38.95 -3.12
CA ASP A 771 22.97 37.60 -3.19
C ASP A 771 21.89 37.29 -2.12
N ALA A 772 21.75 38.13 -1.09
CA ALA A 772 20.71 37.99 -0.06
C ALA A 772 19.28 38.00 -0.63
N VAL A 773 19.07 38.66 -1.78
CA VAL A 773 17.78 38.67 -2.53
C VAL A 773 17.40 37.25 -2.99
N TYR A 774 18.37 36.35 -3.16
CA TYR A 774 18.14 34.97 -3.53
C TYR A 774 18.08 34.02 -2.32
N PHE A 775 19.01 34.14 -1.37
CA PHE A 775 19.21 33.12 -0.32
C PHE A 775 18.68 33.50 1.07
N GLY A 776 18.27 34.74 1.32
CA GLY A 776 17.81 35.22 2.61
C GLY A 776 18.72 36.30 3.21
N GLN A 777 18.19 37.04 4.20
CA GLN A 777 18.91 38.15 4.85
C GLN A 777 20.04 37.66 5.79
N ASP A 778 19.97 36.41 6.23
CA ASP A 778 20.95 35.69 7.05
C ASP A 778 22.18 35.19 6.25
N LEU A 779 22.18 35.35 4.93
CA LEU A 779 23.29 34.95 4.06
C LEU A 779 24.69 35.44 4.53
N PRO A 780 24.89 36.68 5.06
CA PRO A 780 26.20 37.10 5.55
C PRO A 780 26.74 36.25 6.71
N GLU A 781 25.86 35.76 7.59
CA GLU A 781 26.21 34.92 8.74
C GLU A 781 26.59 33.51 8.26
N VAL A 782 25.76 32.91 7.40
CA VAL A 782 26.03 31.59 6.78
C VAL A 782 27.32 31.62 5.95
N CYS A 783 27.59 32.71 5.22
CA CYS A 783 28.85 32.91 4.50
C CYS A 783 30.05 33.00 5.44
N ALA A 784 29.94 33.70 6.58
CA ALA A 784 31.03 33.83 7.55
C ALA A 784 31.32 32.52 8.30
N GLU A 785 30.32 31.69 8.60
CA GLU A 785 30.51 30.40 9.27
C GLU A 785 30.95 29.26 8.34
N ARG A 786 30.42 29.20 7.11
CA ARG A 786 30.47 27.96 6.30
C ARG A 786 31.32 28.04 5.04
N LEU A 787 31.63 29.25 4.54
CA LEU A 787 32.32 29.45 3.27
C LEU A 787 33.72 30.05 3.48
N VAL A 788 34.59 29.91 2.47
CA VAL A 788 35.94 30.47 2.50
C VAL A 788 35.93 31.85 1.86
N LYS A 789 36.38 32.87 2.59
CA LYS A 789 36.46 34.26 2.11
C LYS A 789 37.81 34.53 1.42
N ASP A 790 37.81 35.31 0.34
CA ASP A 790 39.04 35.80 -0.31
C ASP A 790 39.44 37.24 0.10
N ASP A 791 40.64 37.65 -0.30
CA ASP A 791 41.22 38.98 -0.02
C ASP A 791 40.41 40.15 -0.61
N MET A 792 39.59 39.89 -1.64
CA MET A 792 38.70 40.88 -2.26
C MET A 792 37.30 40.91 -1.62
N GLY A 793 37.02 40.01 -0.67
CA GLY A 793 35.78 39.97 0.09
C GLY A 793 34.67 39.08 -0.51
N PHE A 794 34.95 38.29 -1.54
CA PHE A 794 34.00 37.30 -2.06
C PHE A 794 34.06 36.00 -1.24
N TYR A 795 32.96 35.24 -1.25
CA TYR A 795 32.85 33.95 -0.56
C TYR A 795 32.80 32.79 -1.55
N HIS A 796 33.64 31.79 -1.33
CA HIS A 796 33.87 30.64 -2.20
C HIS A 796 33.44 29.33 -1.54
N CYS A 797 33.08 28.35 -2.37
CA CYS A 797 32.77 26.99 -1.91
C CYS A 797 33.94 26.37 -1.14
N HIS A 798 33.68 25.89 0.07
CA HIS A 798 34.65 25.30 0.99
C HIS A 798 35.16 23.94 0.47
N ASP A 799 36.46 23.69 0.60
CA ASP A 799 37.12 22.46 0.11
C ASP A 799 36.47 21.14 0.52
N ARG A 800 35.74 21.07 1.66
CA ARG A 800 34.95 19.89 2.06
C ARG A 800 33.93 19.46 0.99
N PHE A 801 33.46 20.39 0.16
CA PHE A 801 32.50 20.14 -0.90
C PHE A 801 33.11 20.09 -2.32
N ARG A 802 34.44 20.26 -2.44
CA ARG A 802 35.16 20.14 -3.72
C ARG A 802 35.47 18.67 -4.03
N PRO A 803 35.64 18.28 -5.31
CA PRO A 803 35.65 19.11 -6.51
C PRO A 803 34.27 19.45 -7.08
N LEU A 804 33.18 18.83 -6.64
CA LEU A 804 31.86 19.03 -7.24
C LEU A 804 30.72 19.04 -6.18
N PRO A 805 30.33 20.20 -5.62
CA PRO A 805 29.35 20.28 -4.54
C PRO A 805 27.98 19.72 -4.95
N SER A 806 27.63 19.82 -6.23
CA SER A 806 26.36 19.36 -6.80
C SER A 806 26.17 17.84 -6.85
N ARG A 807 27.18 17.05 -6.46
CA ARG A 807 27.03 15.60 -6.21
C ARG A 807 26.85 15.25 -4.73
N LEU A 808 27.24 16.15 -3.84
CA LEU A 808 27.10 15.95 -2.39
C LEU A 808 25.72 16.41 -1.89
N VAL A 809 25.08 17.34 -2.60
CA VAL A 809 23.77 17.91 -2.27
C VAL A 809 22.67 17.19 -3.08
N SER A 810 22.40 15.93 -2.74
CA SER A 810 21.42 15.13 -3.48
C SER A 810 19.98 15.60 -3.25
N ILE A 811 19.30 15.98 -4.33
CA ILE A 811 17.90 16.45 -4.35
C ILE A 811 16.89 15.31 -4.14
N ARG A 812 17.34 14.09 -4.45
CA ARG A 812 16.57 12.85 -4.36
C ARG A 812 17.39 11.80 -3.62
N ASP A 813 16.70 10.91 -2.95
CA ASP A 813 17.27 9.67 -2.42
C ASP A 813 17.40 8.64 -3.57
N THR A 814 18.12 9.02 -4.64
CA THR A 814 18.40 8.17 -5.81
C THR A 814 19.71 7.45 -5.57
N GLU A 815 19.64 6.15 -5.31
CA GLU A 815 20.82 5.31 -5.19
C GLU A 815 21.50 5.19 -6.58
N GLU A 816 22.74 5.68 -6.71
CA GLU A 816 23.52 5.56 -7.97
C GLU A 816 23.84 4.10 -8.33
N GLU A 817 23.65 3.17 -7.38
CA GLU A 817 23.92 1.75 -7.56
C GLU A 817 22.66 0.95 -7.95
N HIS A 818 22.66 0.46 -9.18
CA HIS A 818 21.64 -0.46 -9.70
C HIS A 818 22.21 -1.85 -9.95
N PHE A 819 21.36 -2.86 -9.75
CA PHE A 819 21.60 -4.26 -10.03
C PHE A 819 20.90 -4.68 -11.33
N ALA A 820 21.64 -5.25 -12.28
CA ALA A 820 21.08 -5.77 -13.52
C ALA A 820 20.49 -7.18 -13.36
N ILE A 821 19.24 -7.38 -13.76
CA ILE A 821 18.55 -8.67 -13.72
C ILE A 821 18.57 -9.27 -15.12
N ILE A 822 19.32 -10.36 -15.31
CA ILE A 822 19.65 -10.94 -16.62
C ILE A 822 18.92 -12.27 -16.83
N ASP A 823 18.08 -12.35 -17.86
CA ASP A 823 17.44 -13.58 -18.31
C ASP A 823 18.46 -14.50 -19.00
N ILE A 824 18.69 -15.68 -18.42
CA ILE A 824 19.54 -16.75 -18.95
C ILE A 824 18.76 -17.92 -19.58
N THR A 825 17.43 -17.81 -19.68
CA THR A 825 16.56 -18.88 -20.19
C THR A 825 16.93 -19.25 -21.63
N HIS A 826 17.12 -20.55 -21.89
CA HIS A 826 17.57 -21.08 -23.19
C HIS A 826 18.90 -20.45 -23.71
N GLY A 827 19.79 -19.99 -22.82
CA GLY A 827 21.08 -19.41 -23.20
C GLY A 827 21.00 -17.97 -23.73
N ARG A 828 19.86 -17.29 -23.53
CA ARG A 828 19.75 -15.84 -23.72
C ARG A 828 20.63 -15.11 -22.71
N ASN A 829 20.90 -13.83 -22.96
CA ASN A 829 21.59 -12.94 -22.02
C ASN A 829 21.00 -11.53 -22.20
N VAL A 830 19.75 -11.34 -21.74
CA VAL A 830 18.99 -10.08 -21.91
C VAL A 830 18.69 -9.47 -20.54
N VAL A 831 18.97 -8.18 -20.36
CA VAL A 831 18.57 -7.46 -19.14
C VAL A 831 17.06 -7.25 -19.17
N LEU A 832 16.34 -7.81 -18.18
CA LEU A 832 14.91 -7.61 -18.00
C LEU A 832 14.60 -6.34 -17.21
N GLU A 833 15.46 -6.01 -16.25
CA GLU A 833 15.17 -4.98 -15.26
C GLU A 833 16.45 -4.48 -14.56
N GLU A 834 16.39 -3.25 -14.07
CA GLU A 834 17.39 -2.63 -13.19
C GLU A 834 16.76 -2.38 -11.82
N LEU A 835 17.44 -2.78 -10.73
CA LEU A 835 16.90 -2.72 -9.38
C LEU A 835 17.81 -1.92 -8.43
N GLU A 836 17.22 -1.02 -7.64
CA GLU A 836 17.92 -0.28 -6.55
C GLU A 836 18.71 -1.23 -5.61
N ALA A 837 19.96 -0.90 -5.28
CA ALA A 837 20.83 -1.71 -4.41
C ALA A 837 20.22 -1.99 -3.02
N SER A 838 19.49 -1.03 -2.46
CA SER A 838 18.64 -1.19 -1.26
C SER A 838 17.66 -2.34 -1.29
N ARG A 839 17.25 -2.77 -2.49
CA ARG A 839 16.18 -3.74 -2.72
C ARG A 839 16.69 -5.05 -3.27
N ALA A 840 17.89 -5.07 -3.86
CA ALA A 840 18.54 -6.25 -4.39
C ALA A 840 18.50 -7.41 -3.38
N HIS A 841 19.08 -7.19 -2.20
CA HIS A 841 19.16 -8.12 -1.07
C HIS A 841 17.80 -8.66 -0.55
N PHE A 842 16.68 -8.00 -0.87
CA PHE A 842 15.32 -8.37 -0.43
C PHE A 842 14.46 -8.96 -1.55
N THR A 843 14.91 -8.91 -2.80
CA THR A 843 14.09 -9.19 -3.99
C THR A 843 14.72 -10.23 -4.92
N ILE A 844 16.05 -10.23 -5.03
CA ILE A 844 16.82 -11.06 -5.98
C ILE A 844 17.92 -11.87 -5.27
N TYR A 845 17.66 -12.34 -4.05
CA TYR A 845 18.50 -13.34 -3.37
C TYR A 845 18.39 -14.72 -4.03
N ASP A 846 19.38 -15.60 -3.80
CA ASP A 846 19.40 -16.93 -4.40
C ASP A 846 18.14 -17.75 -4.09
N GLY A 847 17.55 -18.35 -5.13
CA GLY A 847 16.32 -19.12 -5.01
C GLY A 847 15.05 -18.31 -4.77
N ALA A 848 15.09 -16.97 -4.87
CA ALA A 848 13.91 -16.10 -4.93
C ALA A 848 13.08 -16.38 -6.21
N ILE A 849 11.77 -16.17 -6.12
CA ILE A 849 10.88 -16.06 -7.27
C ILE A 849 10.65 -14.58 -7.57
N PHE A 850 11.26 -14.11 -8.65
CA PHE A 850 11.10 -12.79 -9.23
C PHE A 850 9.87 -12.77 -10.17
N LEU A 851 9.19 -11.63 -10.24
CA LEU A 851 7.99 -11.45 -11.07
C LEU A 851 8.19 -10.31 -12.07
N HIS A 852 8.00 -10.60 -13.36
CA HIS A 852 8.13 -9.62 -14.43
C HIS A 852 7.04 -9.82 -15.50
N GLN A 853 6.20 -8.80 -15.69
CA GLN A 853 5.01 -8.82 -16.56
C GLN A 853 4.05 -10.00 -16.27
N GLY A 854 3.96 -10.39 -14.99
CA GLY A 854 3.19 -11.55 -14.50
C GLY A 854 3.87 -12.92 -14.73
N ASN A 855 5.07 -12.97 -15.31
CA ASN A 855 5.83 -14.21 -15.46
C ASN A 855 6.71 -14.48 -14.23
N THR A 856 6.79 -15.74 -13.82
CA THR A 856 7.69 -16.21 -12.76
C THR A 856 9.09 -16.52 -13.29
N TYR A 857 10.09 -15.99 -12.60
CA TYR A 857 11.52 -16.21 -12.85
C TYR A 857 12.20 -16.67 -11.55
N LEU A 858 13.05 -17.69 -11.62
CA LEU A 858 13.83 -18.18 -10.49
C LEU A 858 15.23 -17.54 -10.51
N VAL A 859 15.64 -16.92 -9.41
CA VAL A 859 17.03 -16.46 -9.24
C VAL A 859 17.96 -17.65 -9.06
N ARG A 860 18.96 -17.76 -9.93
CA ARG A 860 19.93 -18.87 -9.98
C ARG A 860 21.29 -18.54 -9.37
N ASP A 861 21.69 -17.27 -9.45
CA ASP A 861 23.02 -16.75 -9.10
C ASP A 861 22.89 -15.24 -8.83
N PHE A 862 22.97 -14.83 -7.55
CA PHE A 862 23.02 -13.44 -7.11
C PHE A 862 24.46 -13.04 -6.78
N SER A 863 25.00 -12.03 -7.47
CA SER A 863 26.38 -11.57 -7.29
C SER A 863 26.43 -10.10 -6.87
N PRO A 864 26.53 -9.81 -5.55
CA PRO A 864 26.71 -8.46 -5.01
C PRO A 864 27.85 -7.68 -5.67
N ASP A 865 29.04 -8.28 -5.73
CA ASP A 865 30.27 -7.61 -6.22
C ASP A 865 30.17 -7.19 -7.69
N LYS A 866 29.39 -7.93 -8.48
CA LYS A 866 29.18 -7.69 -9.92
C LYS A 866 27.88 -6.91 -10.21
N LYS A 867 27.12 -6.56 -9.16
CA LYS A 867 25.82 -5.87 -9.25
C LYS A 867 24.87 -6.51 -10.26
N MET A 868 24.75 -7.84 -10.21
CA MET A 868 23.87 -8.59 -11.13
C MET A 868 23.18 -9.78 -10.45
N ALA A 869 22.01 -10.15 -10.98
CA ALA A 869 21.36 -11.43 -10.71
C ALA A 869 21.02 -12.13 -12.02
N ARG A 870 21.27 -13.44 -12.08
CA ARG A 870 20.88 -14.29 -13.21
C ARG A 870 19.59 -15.01 -12.89
N VAL A 871 18.62 -14.93 -13.80
CA VAL A 871 17.28 -15.46 -13.61
C VAL A 871 16.87 -16.36 -14.77
N GLU A 872 16.12 -17.42 -14.46
CA GLU A 872 15.60 -18.37 -15.43
C GLU A 872 14.07 -18.44 -15.33
N LYS A 873 13.38 -18.38 -16.47
CA LYS A 873 11.92 -18.44 -16.53
C LYS A 873 11.45 -19.83 -16.13
N VAL A 874 10.59 -19.90 -15.12
CA VAL A 874 10.02 -21.16 -14.60
C VAL A 874 8.50 -21.05 -14.52
N LYS A 875 7.78 -22.16 -14.65
CA LYS A 875 6.34 -22.23 -14.33
C LYS A 875 6.20 -22.93 -12.98
N VAL A 876 5.82 -22.18 -11.94
CA VAL A 876 5.69 -22.66 -10.55
C VAL A 876 4.45 -22.08 -9.88
N ASP A 877 3.82 -22.86 -9.00
CA ASP A 877 2.62 -22.45 -8.24
C ASP A 877 2.94 -21.85 -6.85
N TRP A 878 4.21 -21.59 -6.59
CA TRP A 878 4.69 -20.96 -5.36
C TRP A 878 5.52 -19.71 -5.66
N THR A 879 5.53 -18.79 -4.70
CA THR A 879 6.31 -17.55 -4.71
C THR A 879 7.17 -17.48 -3.44
N THR A 880 8.05 -16.48 -3.32
CA THR A 880 8.90 -16.31 -2.14
C THR A 880 8.52 -15.09 -1.33
N LYS A 881 8.31 -15.28 -0.01
CA LYS A 881 8.20 -14.19 0.97
C LYS A 881 9.47 -14.16 1.82
N GLN A 882 10.21 -13.06 1.81
CA GLN A 882 11.45 -12.92 2.56
C GLN A 882 11.22 -13.03 4.09
N ARG A 883 12.28 -13.38 4.81
CA ARG A 883 12.34 -13.41 6.28
C ARG A 883 13.40 -12.42 6.71
N ASP A 884 12.98 -11.18 6.95
CA ASP A 884 13.84 -10.06 7.30
C ASP A 884 13.63 -9.58 8.75
N PHE A 885 14.55 -8.76 9.24
CA PHE A 885 14.29 -7.74 10.27
C PHE A 885 15.03 -6.45 9.93
N THR A 886 14.56 -5.35 10.50
CA THR A 886 15.25 -4.06 10.53
C THR A 886 15.47 -3.71 11.99
N ASP A 887 16.73 -3.59 12.40
CA ASP A 887 17.13 -2.98 13.67
C ASP A 887 17.40 -1.50 13.42
N VAL A 888 16.98 -0.65 14.38
CA VAL A 888 17.10 0.81 14.32
C VAL A 888 17.67 1.26 15.66
N ASP A 889 18.99 1.42 15.74
CA ASP A 889 19.72 1.60 16.99
C ASP A 889 20.51 2.91 16.97
N PRO A 890 20.18 3.87 17.85
CA PRO A 890 20.99 5.07 18.07
C PRO A 890 22.41 4.73 18.54
N ILE A 891 23.42 5.21 17.82
CA ILE A 891 24.84 4.95 18.06
C ILE A 891 25.44 6.02 18.98
N GLU A 892 25.14 7.28 18.70
CA GLU A 892 25.87 8.44 19.22
C GLU A 892 24.91 9.61 19.48
N THR A 893 25.00 10.21 20.67
CA THR A 893 24.18 11.38 21.06
C THR A 893 24.92 12.67 20.77
N GLU A 894 24.32 13.58 20.01
CA GLU A 894 24.90 14.89 19.66
C GLU A 894 24.20 16.05 20.39
N ALA A 895 22.88 15.94 20.61
CA ALA A 895 22.11 16.94 21.35
C ALA A 895 21.14 16.30 22.35
N ILE A 896 20.89 17.00 23.46
CA ILE A 896 20.01 16.54 24.55
C ILE A 896 19.07 17.68 24.95
N LYS A 897 17.78 17.35 25.12
CA LYS A 897 16.75 18.29 25.55
C LYS A 897 15.93 17.69 26.70
N ARG A 898 15.71 18.47 27.78
CA ARG A 898 14.80 18.10 28.88
C ARG A 898 13.37 18.45 28.50
N ILE A 899 12.42 17.55 28.79
CA ILE A 899 11.00 17.75 28.45
C ILE A 899 10.34 18.69 29.47
N LYS A 900 9.64 19.73 29.00
CA LYS A 900 9.06 20.79 29.84
C LYS A 900 7.98 20.23 30.78
N GLY A 901 8.32 20.18 32.08
CA GLY A 901 7.48 19.66 33.17
C GLY A 901 7.80 18.22 33.59
N SER A 902 8.81 17.58 32.99
CA SER A 902 9.10 16.15 33.18
C SER A 902 10.56 15.88 33.55
N ARG A 903 10.80 14.71 34.17
CA ARG A 903 12.14 14.17 34.41
C ARG A 903 12.74 13.50 33.16
N SER A 904 11.92 13.23 32.16
CA SER A 904 12.30 12.57 30.90
C SER A 904 13.13 13.48 29.98
N ARG A 905 13.98 12.86 29.16
CA ARG A 905 14.85 13.53 28.18
C ARG A 905 14.55 13.02 26.78
N ALA A 906 14.57 13.94 25.82
CA ALA A 906 14.73 13.60 24.41
C ALA A 906 16.21 13.73 24.04
N TYR A 907 16.63 12.92 23.06
CA TYR A 907 17.99 12.89 22.54
C TYR A 907 17.94 12.95 21.01
N HIS A 908 19.00 13.48 20.38
CA HIS A 908 19.17 13.51 18.93
C HIS A 908 20.63 13.19 18.56
N GLY A 909 20.84 12.51 17.43
CA GLY A 909 22.18 12.15 16.95
C GLY A 909 22.16 11.08 15.86
N ALA A 910 23.23 10.27 15.78
CA ALA A 910 23.42 9.27 14.74
C ALA A 910 22.69 7.95 15.06
N ILE A 911 22.03 7.38 14.04
CA ILE A 911 21.26 6.13 14.12
C ILE A 911 21.79 5.14 13.08
N GLN A 912 22.02 3.90 13.50
CA GLN A 912 22.26 2.77 12.61
C GLN A 912 20.93 2.11 12.23
N ILE A 913 20.77 1.80 10.95
CA ILE A 913 19.67 0.99 10.43
C ILE A 913 20.30 -0.27 9.87
N THR A 914 20.16 -1.39 10.57
CA THR A 914 20.74 -2.67 10.17
C THR A 914 19.63 -3.61 9.73
N GLN A 915 19.64 -3.99 8.45
CA GLN A 915 18.61 -4.85 7.86
C GLN A 915 19.21 -6.21 7.50
N VAL A 916 18.57 -7.29 7.94
CA VAL A 916 19.12 -8.66 7.79
C VAL A 916 18.06 -9.58 7.17
N VAL A 917 18.38 -10.18 6.02
CA VAL A 917 17.55 -11.19 5.35
C VAL A 917 18.14 -12.57 5.62
N PHE A 918 17.58 -13.29 6.59
CA PHE A 918 18.13 -14.56 7.10
C PHE A 918 17.47 -15.80 6.47
N GLY A 919 16.81 -15.61 5.31
CA GLY A 919 16.12 -16.64 4.56
C GLY A 919 14.79 -16.17 3.96
N TYR A 920 13.98 -17.14 3.53
CA TYR A 920 12.66 -16.90 2.95
C TYR A 920 11.71 -18.08 3.18
N PHE A 921 10.42 -17.85 2.98
CA PHE A 921 9.39 -18.88 2.89
C PHE A 921 9.02 -19.08 1.42
N LYS A 922 8.90 -20.35 0.99
CA LYS A 922 8.18 -20.69 -0.24
C LYS A 922 6.69 -20.73 0.12
N VAL A 923 5.87 -19.91 -0.53
CA VAL A 923 4.43 -19.80 -0.27
C VAL A 923 3.61 -20.14 -1.51
N ASP A 924 2.66 -21.05 -1.33
CA ASP A 924 1.60 -21.39 -2.30
C ASP A 924 0.70 -20.16 -2.58
N ARG A 925 -0.04 -20.18 -3.71
CA ARG A 925 -1.03 -19.16 -4.10
C ARG A 925 -2.01 -18.80 -2.97
N ARG A 926 -2.30 -19.73 -2.04
CA ARG A 926 -3.12 -19.52 -0.84
C ARG A 926 -2.36 -18.92 0.37
N ASN A 927 -1.17 -18.34 0.18
CA ASN A 927 -0.22 -17.90 1.22
C ASN A 927 0.19 -18.99 2.24
N ARG A 928 0.01 -20.28 1.91
CA ARG A 928 0.43 -21.39 2.76
C ARG A 928 1.94 -21.59 2.64
N VAL A 929 2.67 -21.57 3.76
CA VAL A 929 4.11 -21.86 3.77
C VAL A 929 4.32 -23.35 3.45
N LEU A 930 4.98 -23.62 2.32
CA LEU A 930 5.39 -24.95 1.88
C LEU A 930 6.74 -25.33 2.48
N ASP A 931 7.68 -24.38 2.49
CA ASP A 931 9.07 -24.58 2.89
C ASP A 931 9.66 -23.30 3.50
N ALA A 932 10.70 -23.43 4.32
CA ALA A 932 11.37 -22.36 5.04
C ALA A 932 12.89 -22.46 4.87
N VAL A 933 13.39 -21.84 3.81
CA VAL A 933 14.81 -21.79 3.46
C VAL A 933 15.53 -20.79 4.36
N GLN A 934 16.78 -21.09 4.70
CA GLN A 934 17.72 -20.13 5.30
C GLN A 934 18.73 -19.70 4.23
N VAL A 935 19.07 -18.41 4.23
CA VAL A 935 20.05 -17.80 3.32
C VAL A 935 20.96 -16.94 4.19
N ASP A 936 22.25 -16.95 3.89
CA ASP A 936 23.29 -16.22 4.63
C ASP A 936 23.66 -14.95 3.87
N ASN A 937 22.75 -13.97 3.86
CA ASN A 937 22.99 -12.67 3.22
C ASN A 937 23.71 -11.73 4.20
N PRO A 938 24.69 -10.93 3.74
CA PRO A 938 25.33 -9.92 4.59
C PRO A 938 24.31 -8.88 5.07
N PRO A 939 24.49 -8.31 6.28
CA PRO A 939 23.61 -7.28 6.82
C PRO A 939 23.75 -5.98 6.02
N VAL A 940 22.63 -5.45 5.53
CA VAL A 940 22.60 -4.12 4.88
C VAL A 940 22.56 -3.07 5.99
N VAL A 941 23.71 -2.44 6.25
CA VAL A 941 23.86 -1.37 7.24
C VAL A 941 23.76 -0.01 6.55
N ARG A 942 22.96 0.89 7.14
CA ARG A 942 22.89 2.31 6.75
C ARG A 942 23.01 3.18 7.99
N HIS A 943 23.44 4.42 7.79
CA HIS A 943 23.47 5.45 8.84
C HIS A 943 22.53 6.59 8.45
N SER A 944 21.85 7.16 9.45
CA SER A 944 21.02 8.37 9.32
C SER A 944 21.06 9.19 10.61
N LYS A 945 20.37 10.32 10.64
CA LYS A 945 20.08 11.10 11.85
C LYS A 945 18.67 10.83 12.35
N GLY A 946 18.46 11.09 13.63
CA GLY A 946 17.15 10.96 14.25
C GLY A 946 17.09 11.42 15.69
N MET A 947 15.88 11.35 16.24
CA MET A 947 15.60 11.65 17.65
C MET A 947 15.00 10.42 18.36
N TRP A 948 15.24 10.31 19.66
CA TRP A 948 14.68 9.22 20.45
C TRP A 948 14.35 9.62 21.89
N LEU A 949 13.46 8.85 22.50
CA LEU A 949 13.01 9.01 23.88
C LEU A 949 13.01 7.65 24.59
N ASP A 950 13.71 7.56 25.72
CA ASP A 950 13.71 6.36 26.56
C ASP A 950 12.39 6.24 27.32
N VAL A 951 11.78 5.06 27.32
CA VAL A 951 10.54 4.80 28.08
C VAL A 951 10.89 4.70 29.57
N PRO A 952 10.24 5.49 30.46
CA PRO A 952 10.46 5.40 31.90
C PRO A 952 10.15 4.00 32.47
N ARG A 953 10.94 3.52 33.43
CA ARG A 953 10.73 2.19 34.06
C ARG A 953 9.32 2.05 34.63
N SER A 954 8.81 3.09 35.30
CA SER A 954 7.44 3.15 35.82
C SER A 954 6.35 2.90 34.77
N ALA A 955 6.57 3.30 33.51
CA ALA A 955 5.64 3.00 32.43
C ALA A 955 5.64 1.50 32.09
N LEU A 956 6.83 0.88 32.04
CA LEU A 956 6.98 -0.56 31.84
C LEU A 956 6.34 -1.36 32.98
N ASP A 957 6.58 -0.94 34.23
CA ASP A 957 6.01 -1.57 35.42
C ASP A 957 4.46 -1.55 35.40
N ILE A 958 3.85 -0.42 35.01
CA ILE A 958 2.39 -0.29 34.83
C ILE A 958 1.88 -1.20 33.69
N LEU A 959 2.54 -1.19 32.53
CA LEU A 959 2.15 -2.01 31.38
C LEU A 959 2.20 -3.52 31.71
N VAL A 960 3.27 -3.97 32.38
CA VAL A 960 3.43 -5.37 32.82
C VAL A 960 2.38 -5.74 33.88
N ALA A 961 2.11 -4.87 34.86
CA ALA A 961 1.09 -5.09 35.88
C ALA A 961 -0.33 -5.21 35.28
N ARG A 962 -0.67 -4.35 34.31
CA ARG A 962 -1.94 -4.40 33.55
C ARG A 962 -1.96 -5.42 32.41
N ARG A 963 -0.85 -6.12 32.14
CA ARG A 963 -0.67 -7.12 31.06
C ARG A 963 -0.88 -6.57 29.65
N LEU A 964 -0.59 -5.29 29.44
CA LEU A 964 -0.67 -4.61 28.15
C LEU A 964 0.60 -4.89 27.32
N HIS A 965 0.47 -4.91 26.00
CA HIS A 965 1.56 -5.36 25.13
C HIS A 965 2.62 -4.26 24.91
N VAL A 966 3.72 -4.30 25.66
CA VAL A 966 4.76 -3.24 25.70
C VAL A 966 5.28 -2.82 24.32
N ALA A 967 5.60 -3.77 23.43
CA ALA A 967 6.06 -3.43 22.08
C ALA A 967 4.97 -2.75 21.23
N GLY A 968 3.69 -3.12 21.44
CA GLY A 968 2.54 -2.50 20.79
C GLY A 968 2.18 -1.13 21.36
N ALA A 969 2.44 -0.91 22.65
CA ALA A 969 2.32 0.39 23.32
C ALA A 969 3.34 1.40 22.76
N ILE A 970 4.61 0.99 22.62
CA ILE A 970 5.67 1.81 22.02
C ILE A 970 5.32 2.15 20.57
N HIS A 971 5.01 1.15 19.75
CA HIS A 971 4.67 1.33 18.32
C HIS A 971 3.46 2.24 18.10
N ALA A 972 2.43 2.12 18.95
CA ALA A 972 1.25 2.98 18.95
C ALA A 972 1.59 4.44 19.33
N ALA A 973 2.46 4.65 20.33
CA ALA A 973 2.94 5.98 20.71
C ALA A 973 3.84 6.62 19.64
N GLU A 974 4.70 5.83 18.98
CA GLU A 974 5.49 6.25 17.84
C GLU A 974 4.58 6.70 16.68
N HIS A 975 3.56 5.93 16.33
CA HIS A 975 2.58 6.34 15.32
C HIS A 975 1.83 7.63 15.69
N ALA A 976 1.38 7.77 16.94
CA ALA A 976 0.67 8.97 17.41
C ALA A 976 1.52 10.24 17.22
N VAL A 977 2.78 10.21 17.65
CA VAL A 977 3.74 11.33 17.48
C VAL A 977 4.07 11.56 16.00
N MET A 978 4.35 10.49 15.23
CA MET A 978 4.70 10.60 13.81
C MET A 978 3.53 11.16 12.98
N SER A 979 2.28 10.89 13.35
CA SER A 979 1.08 11.43 12.69
C SER A 979 0.89 12.95 12.84
N LEU A 980 1.68 13.59 13.72
CA LEU A 980 1.61 15.03 14.02
C LEU A 980 2.87 15.79 13.59
N MET A 981 3.94 15.09 13.16
CA MET A 981 5.16 15.73 12.64
C MET A 981 4.91 16.74 11.50
N PRO A 982 4.01 16.49 10.53
CA PRO A 982 3.72 17.46 9.46
C PRO A 982 3.18 18.82 9.95
N ASN A 983 2.61 18.88 11.16
CA ASN A 983 2.10 20.14 11.75
C ASN A 983 3.24 21.06 12.22
N PHE A 984 4.47 20.54 12.36
CA PHE A 984 5.62 21.26 12.91
C PHE A 984 6.82 21.32 11.97
N VAL A 985 6.91 20.39 11.01
CA VAL A 985 8.01 20.30 10.06
C VAL A 985 7.48 19.95 8.68
N MET A 986 7.96 20.62 7.63
CA MET A 986 7.45 20.47 6.26
C MET A 986 7.96 19.17 5.63
N SER A 987 7.32 18.05 5.99
CA SER A 987 7.71 16.69 5.63
C SER A 987 6.62 15.98 4.82
N MET A 988 7.02 15.24 3.78
CA MET A 988 6.10 14.36 3.05
C MET A 988 5.90 13.03 3.80
N PRO A 989 4.74 12.36 3.63
CA PRO A 989 4.47 11.04 4.23
C PRO A 989 5.61 10.04 3.94
N GLY A 990 6.30 9.61 5.00
CA GLY A 990 7.39 8.63 4.93
C GLY A 990 8.80 9.19 4.79
N ASP A 991 8.97 10.53 4.87
CA ASP A 991 10.27 11.22 5.02
C ASP A 991 10.91 10.96 6.40
N VAL A 992 10.09 10.77 7.44
CA VAL A 992 10.49 10.25 8.76
C VAL A 992 9.87 8.87 8.96
N ARG A 993 10.57 7.98 9.65
CA ARG A 993 10.11 6.61 9.95
C ARG A 993 10.42 6.20 11.38
N THR A 994 9.79 5.10 11.79
CA THR A 994 10.03 4.37 13.04
C THR A 994 10.23 2.86 12.77
N GLU A 995 10.69 2.10 13.75
CA GLU A 995 10.77 0.64 13.68
C GLU A 995 9.37 0.00 13.88
N CYS A 996 8.70 -0.33 12.77
CA CYS A 996 7.47 -1.12 12.79
C CYS A 996 7.72 -2.52 13.39
N LYS A 997 6.88 -2.95 14.35
CA LYS A 997 7.06 -4.25 15.05
C LYS A 997 6.35 -5.39 14.30
N ASN A 998 7.07 -6.48 14.05
CA ASN A 998 6.61 -7.58 13.19
C ASN A 998 5.80 -8.63 13.97
N SER A 999 4.49 -8.71 13.72
CA SER A 999 3.52 -9.53 14.47
C SER A 999 3.92 -11.01 14.64
N LEU A 1000 4.52 -11.62 13.62
CA LEU A 1000 4.99 -13.01 13.63
C LEU A 1000 6.12 -13.27 14.64
N LYS A 1001 6.77 -12.23 15.15
CA LYS A 1001 7.81 -12.30 16.20
C LYS A 1001 7.27 -11.86 17.55
N GLU A 1002 6.55 -10.75 17.60
CA GLU A 1002 5.99 -10.24 18.86
C GLU A 1002 4.99 -11.24 19.47
N PHE A 1003 4.11 -11.83 18.65
CA PHE A 1003 3.15 -12.86 19.08
C PHE A 1003 3.73 -14.28 19.07
N ALA A 1004 5.05 -14.44 18.97
CA ALA A 1004 5.70 -15.74 19.03
C ALA A 1004 5.73 -16.30 20.45
N ARG A 1005 5.38 -17.59 20.59
CA ARG A 1005 5.43 -18.33 21.87
C ARG A 1005 6.82 -18.83 22.26
N ARG A 1006 7.86 -18.45 21.50
CA ARG A 1006 9.25 -18.83 21.74
C ARG A 1006 10.05 -17.55 21.89
N GLU A 1007 10.81 -17.47 22.98
CA GLU A 1007 11.72 -16.36 23.24
C GLU A 1007 12.69 -16.12 22.06
N THR A 1008 12.79 -14.86 21.66
CA THR A 1008 13.69 -14.36 20.62
C THR A 1008 15.02 -13.94 21.25
N GLN A 1009 16.14 -14.27 20.59
CA GLN A 1009 17.45 -13.72 20.98
C GLN A 1009 17.55 -12.22 20.65
N ARG A 1010 16.86 -11.78 19.58
CA ARG A 1010 16.60 -10.36 19.34
C ARG A 1010 15.69 -9.82 20.44
N LYS A 1011 16.21 -8.94 21.28
CA LYS A 1011 15.46 -8.06 22.17
C LYS A 1011 15.84 -6.62 21.88
N ARG A 1012 14.89 -5.68 21.93
CA ARG A 1012 15.11 -4.26 21.56
C ARG A 1012 14.90 -3.32 22.75
N PRO A 1013 15.59 -2.18 22.81
CA PRO A 1013 15.46 -1.23 23.92
C PRO A 1013 14.07 -0.59 23.98
N ALA A 1014 13.58 -0.35 25.20
CA ALA A 1014 12.33 0.35 25.47
C ALA A 1014 12.47 1.85 25.14
N ARG A 1015 12.32 2.20 23.87
CA ARG A 1015 12.64 3.52 23.32
C ARG A 1015 11.76 3.82 22.10
N LEU A 1016 11.21 5.03 22.05
CA LEU A 1016 10.56 5.56 20.85
C LEU A 1016 11.66 6.12 19.94
N THR A 1017 11.77 5.64 18.69
CA THR A 1017 12.91 5.97 17.81
C THR A 1017 12.47 6.48 16.44
N PHE A 1018 12.69 7.77 16.18
CA PHE A 1018 12.30 8.44 14.93
C PHE A 1018 13.54 8.81 14.13
N TYR A 1019 13.60 8.44 12.85
CA TYR A 1019 14.77 8.69 12.01
C TYR A 1019 14.39 9.25 10.64
N ASP A 1020 15.27 10.07 10.08
CA ASP A 1020 15.12 10.59 8.72
C ASP A 1020 15.34 9.44 7.73
N ALA A 1021 14.35 9.20 6.87
CA ALA A 1021 14.34 8.10 5.92
C ALA A 1021 15.04 8.43 4.59
N LYS A 1022 15.61 9.64 4.47
CA LYS A 1022 16.27 10.22 3.29
C LYS A 1022 17.45 11.09 3.74
N GLY A 1023 18.39 11.36 2.84
CA GLY A 1023 19.54 12.26 3.10
C GLY A 1023 20.79 11.55 3.65
N GLY A 1024 20.80 10.22 3.61
CA GLY A 1024 21.94 9.40 4.04
C GLY A 1024 22.39 9.68 5.48
N ALA A 1025 23.70 9.60 5.73
CA ALA A 1025 24.29 9.76 7.07
C ALA A 1025 24.12 11.16 7.69
N GLY A 1026 23.77 12.18 6.90
CA GLY A 1026 23.43 13.51 7.37
C GLY A 1026 21.98 13.68 7.82
N GLY A 1027 21.09 12.75 7.44
CA GLY A 1027 19.64 12.91 7.55
C GLY A 1027 19.09 13.99 6.63
N SER A 1028 17.80 14.28 6.77
CA SER A 1028 17.11 15.38 6.07
C SER A 1028 16.94 16.62 6.94
N GLY A 1029 17.22 16.52 8.24
CA GLY A 1029 17.03 17.58 9.24
C GLY A 1029 15.61 17.66 9.77
N ILE A 1030 14.69 16.82 9.28
CA ILE A 1030 13.28 16.82 9.70
C ILE A 1030 13.16 16.32 11.15
N SER A 1031 13.86 15.24 11.47
CA SER A 1031 14.02 14.74 12.85
C SER A 1031 14.68 15.76 13.79
N THR A 1032 15.57 16.61 13.28
CA THR A 1032 16.21 17.69 14.06
C THR A 1032 15.22 18.78 14.43
N LYS A 1033 14.38 19.27 13.48
CA LYS A 1033 13.29 20.21 13.80
C LYS A 1033 12.22 19.55 14.69
N ALA A 1034 11.89 18.28 14.49
CA ALA A 1034 10.95 17.57 15.37
C ALA A 1034 11.45 17.47 16.83
N PHE A 1035 12.76 17.32 17.05
CA PHE A 1035 13.39 17.35 18.36
C PHE A 1035 13.27 18.73 19.04
N GLU A 1036 13.35 19.83 18.28
CA GLU A 1036 13.13 21.18 18.80
C GLU A 1036 11.68 21.39 19.29
N PHE A 1037 10.69 20.75 18.66
CA PHE A 1037 9.26 20.85 19.05
C PHE A 1037 8.72 19.69 19.90
N VAL A 1038 9.58 18.77 20.37
CA VAL A 1038 9.20 17.51 21.05
C VAL A 1038 8.23 17.69 22.24
N ASP A 1039 8.33 18.80 22.99
CA ASP A 1039 7.44 19.10 24.14
C ASP A 1039 5.97 19.23 23.72
N LEU A 1040 5.72 19.77 22.53
CA LEU A 1040 4.39 20.08 22.01
C LEU A 1040 3.84 18.91 21.19
N LEU A 1041 4.71 18.25 20.42
CA LEU A 1041 4.41 16.97 19.74
C LEU A 1041 3.87 15.92 20.72
N LEU A 1042 4.53 15.71 21.87
CA LEU A 1042 4.09 14.72 22.87
C LEU A 1042 2.73 15.07 23.50
N ARG A 1043 2.46 16.36 23.74
CA ARG A 1043 1.18 16.82 24.31
C ARG A 1043 0.05 16.62 23.30
N GLN A 1044 0.20 17.12 22.07
CA GLN A 1044 -0.81 16.91 21.03
C GLN A 1044 -1.01 15.43 20.69
N ALA A 1045 0.02 14.58 20.77
CA ALA A 1045 -0.12 13.14 20.62
C ALA A 1045 -0.99 12.53 21.72
N LEU A 1046 -0.80 12.93 22.99
CA LEU A 1046 -1.65 12.50 24.09
C LEU A 1046 -3.09 13.01 23.93
N ASP A 1047 -3.27 14.30 23.64
CA ASP A 1047 -4.59 14.93 23.44
C ASP A 1047 -5.38 14.21 22.34
N ARG A 1048 -4.72 13.89 21.21
CA ARG A 1048 -5.28 13.13 20.07
C ARG A 1048 -5.65 11.69 20.46
N VAL A 1049 -4.83 11.01 21.26
CA VAL A 1049 -5.11 9.64 21.73
C VAL A 1049 -6.31 9.61 22.69
N VAL A 1050 -6.40 10.57 23.60
CA VAL A 1050 -7.46 10.68 24.62
C VAL A 1050 -8.79 11.16 24.02
N ALA A 1051 -8.77 12.13 23.11
CA ALA A 1051 -9.99 12.66 22.49
C ALA A 1051 -10.69 11.65 21.55
N CYS A 1052 -9.92 10.75 20.93
CA CYS A 1052 -10.46 9.74 20.04
C CYS A 1052 -11.24 8.66 20.82
N ARG A 1053 -12.45 8.28 20.34
CA ARG A 1053 -13.36 7.35 21.04
C ARG A 1053 -13.17 5.86 20.70
N CYS A 1054 -12.22 5.51 19.81
CA CYS A 1054 -11.98 4.11 19.45
C CYS A 1054 -11.34 3.30 20.59
N LEU A 1055 -11.60 2.00 20.65
CA LEU A 1055 -11.07 1.10 21.69
C LEU A 1055 -9.67 0.56 21.33
N ALA A 1056 -9.54 -0.14 20.20
CA ALA A 1056 -8.27 -0.74 19.77
C ALA A 1056 -7.26 0.27 19.22
N GLY A 1057 -7.74 1.33 18.56
CA GLY A 1057 -6.94 2.29 17.81
C GLY A 1057 -7.49 2.52 16.40
N CYS A 1058 -7.31 3.73 15.87
CA CYS A 1058 -7.58 4.08 14.48
C CYS A 1058 -6.55 5.09 13.96
N ILE A 1059 -6.65 5.48 12.68
CA ILE A 1059 -5.73 6.42 12.02
C ILE A 1059 -5.82 7.83 12.61
N GLU A 1060 -6.99 8.17 13.18
CA GLU A 1060 -7.17 9.41 13.92
C GLU A 1060 -6.44 9.42 15.27
N CYS A 1061 -5.79 8.34 15.72
CA CYS A 1061 -4.99 8.36 16.96
C CYS A 1061 -3.66 7.57 16.98
N VAL A 1062 -3.63 6.27 16.65
CA VAL A 1062 -2.45 5.40 16.90
C VAL A 1062 -2.10 4.43 15.75
N CYS A 1063 -2.90 4.41 14.68
CA CYS A 1063 -2.57 3.65 13.47
C CYS A 1063 -1.92 4.58 12.45
N SER A 1064 -0.93 4.08 11.71
CA SER A 1064 -0.29 4.79 10.61
C SER A 1064 -0.59 4.11 9.28
N GLU A 1065 -0.96 4.90 8.26
CA GLU A 1065 -1.12 4.44 6.88
C GLU A 1065 0.20 3.94 6.26
N LEU A 1066 1.33 4.32 6.87
CA LEU A 1066 2.69 3.97 6.44
C LEU A 1066 3.28 2.77 7.21
N CYS A 1067 2.51 2.13 8.09
CA CYS A 1067 3.01 1.00 8.88
C CYS A 1067 3.31 -0.22 7.98
N LYS A 1068 4.59 -0.60 7.86
CA LYS A 1068 5.04 -1.77 7.09
C LYS A 1068 4.35 -3.07 7.52
N GLU A 1069 4.01 -3.16 8.80
CA GLU A 1069 3.42 -4.34 9.45
C GLU A 1069 1.90 -4.15 9.68
N ALA A 1070 1.24 -3.36 8.80
CA ALA A 1070 -0.21 -3.17 8.68
C ALA A 1070 -0.97 -2.76 9.96
N ASN A 1071 -0.28 -2.22 10.97
CA ASN A 1071 -0.79 -1.93 12.31
C ASN A 1071 -1.23 -3.16 13.13
N GLU A 1072 -0.72 -4.37 12.81
CA GLU A 1072 -1.08 -5.61 13.52
C GLU A 1072 -0.62 -5.66 15.00
N VAL A 1073 0.31 -4.79 15.42
CA VAL A 1073 0.87 -4.75 16.78
C VAL A 1073 0.71 -3.35 17.38
N VAL A 1074 -0.49 -3.02 17.86
CA VAL A 1074 -0.85 -1.68 18.37
C VAL A 1074 -1.64 -1.82 19.67
N SER A 1075 -1.26 -1.05 20.70
CA SER A 1075 -2.02 -0.93 21.96
C SER A 1075 -2.30 0.55 22.25
N LYS A 1076 -3.56 0.96 22.10
CA LYS A 1076 -3.97 2.36 22.39
C LYS A 1076 -3.82 2.68 23.88
N ALA A 1077 -4.37 1.86 24.77
CA ALA A 1077 -4.28 2.07 26.21
C ALA A 1077 -2.82 2.09 26.69
N GLY A 1078 -1.96 1.23 26.12
CA GLY A 1078 -0.54 1.24 26.43
C GLY A 1078 0.19 2.50 25.93
N SER A 1079 -0.19 3.04 24.77
CA SER A 1079 0.40 4.29 24.26
C SER A 1079 0.12 5.49 25.16
N GLU A 1080 -1.07 5.54 25.77
CA GLU A 1080 -1.48 6.60 26.69
C GLU A 1080 -0.62 6.59 27.98
N VAL A 1081 -0.37 5.39 28.54
CA VAL A 1081 0.54 5.19 29.69
C VAL A 1081 1.94 5.70 29.38
N ILE A 1082 2.47 5.42 28.18
CA ILE A 1082 3.80 5.87 27.75
C ILE A 1082 3.84 7.39 27.58
N LEU A 1083 2.86 7.99 26.89
CA LEU A 1083 2.82 9.43 26.64
C LEU A 1083 2.64 10.24 27.94
N LYS A 1084 1.74 9.80 28.84
CA LYS A 1084 1.59 10.39 30.19
C LYS A 1084 2.88 10.28 31.00
N SER A 1085 3.55 9.12 30.97
CA SER A 1085 4.83 8.92 31.68
C SER A 1085 5.95 9.80 31.14
N LEU A 1086 6.06 9.97 29.81
CA LEU A 1086 7.04 10.86 29.19
C LEU A 1086 6.79 12.32 29.58
N LEU A 1087 5.53 12.73 29.70
CA LEU A 1087 5.12 14.08 30.12
C LEU A 1087 5.08 14.29 31.65
N ASN A 1088 5.33 13.25 32.46
CA ASN A 1088 5.20 13.28 33.92
C ASN A 1088 3.79 13.73 34.39
N LEU A 1089 2.76 13.17 33.74
CA LEU A 1089 1.36 13.33 34.11
C LEU A 1089 0.88 12.13 34.93
N GLU A 1090 -0.14 12.34 35.76
CA GLU A 1090 -0.75 11.26 36.54
C GLU A 1090 -1.46 10.24 35.65
N ILE A 1091 -1.39 8.97 36.06
CA ILE A 1091 -1.98 7.83 35.37
C ILE A 1091 -2.89 7.14 36.36
N ASP A 1092 -4.20 7.24 36.14
CA ASP A 1092 -5.16 6.34 36.77
C ASP A 1092 -4.87 4.93 36.26
N VAL A 1093 -4.23 4.13 37.11
CA VAL A 1093 -3.92 2.73 36.80
C VAL A 1093 -5.18 1.88 36.90
N GLU A 1094 -6.17 2.26 37.72
CA GLU A 1094 -7.38 1.45 37.93
C GLU A 1094 -8.30 1.47 36.71
N SER A 1095 -8.45 2.63 36.06
CA SER A 1095 -9.25 2.79 34.83
C SER A 1095 -8.67 2.07 33.59
N LEU A 1096 -7.41 1.62 33.61
CA LEU A 1096 -6.79 0.95 32.47
C LEU A 1096 -7.35 -0.46 32.25
N PRO A 1097 -7.61 -0.88 31.00
CA PRO A 1097 -8.08 -2.23 30.71
C PRO A 1097 -7.05 -3.29 31.14
N MET A 1098 -7.54 -4.43 31.64
CA MET A 1098 -6.72 -5.60 31.94
C MET A 1098 -6.46 -6.41 30.68
N GLY A 1099 -5.19 -6.63 30.36
CA GLY A 1099 -4.77 -7.44 29.20
C GLY A 1099 -4.73 -8.96 29.47
N PRO A 1100 -4.50 -9.78 28.42
CA PRO A 1100 -4.20 -9.34 27.05
C PRO A 1100 -5.41 -8.72 26.34
N GLU A 1101 -5.16 -7.70 25.53
CA GLU A 1101 -6.17 -7.09 24.66
C GLU A 1101 -6.73 -8.15 23.70
N GLU A 1102 -8.05 -8.16 23.43
CA GLU A 1102 -8.72 -9.30 22.77
C GLU A 1102 -8.16 -9.66 21.37
N ALA A 1103 -7.55 -8.69 20.68
CA ALA A 1103 -6.89 -8.88 19.39
C ALA A 1103 -5.41 -9.31 19.48
N SER A 1104 -4.79 -9.25 20.65
CA SER A 1104 -3.34 -9.44 20.86
C SER A 1104 -3.04 -10.79 21.54
N PRO A 1105 -2.52 -11.81 20.83
CA PRO A 1105 -2.10 -13.05 21.46
C PRO A 1105 -1.01 -12.83 22.51
N ALA A 1106 -1.04 -13.58 23.61
CA ALA A 1106 0.04 -13.61 24.59
C ALA A 1106 1.34 -14.17 23.95
N GLY A 1107 2.25 -13.25 23.60
CA GLY A 1107 3.59 -13.52 23.10
C GLY A 1107 4.65 -13.62 24.21
N VAL A 1108 5.93 -13.59 23.82
CA VAL A 1108 7.07 -13.46 24.74
C VAL A 1108 7.62 -12.04 24.65
N GLU A 1109 7.98 -11.45 25.77
CA GLU A 1109 8.44 -10.05 25.82
C GLU A 1109 9.77 -9.86 25.07
N THR A 1110 9.70 -9.07 24.00
CA THR A 1110 10.79 -8.70 23.09
C THR A 1110 11.53 -7.44 23.51
N VAL A 1111 11.01 -6.71 24.51
CA VAL A 1111 11.50 -5.41 24.95
C VAL A 1111 12.39 -5.57 26.18
N VAL A 1112 13.45 -4.75 26.28
CA VAL A 1112 14.31 -4.63 27.46
C VAL A 1112 14.49 -3.17 27.84
N PRO A 1113 14.73 -2.81 29.12
CA PRO A 1113 15.01 -1.43 29.52
C PRO A 1113 16.14 -0.81 28.68
N ALA A 1114 15.91 0.39 28.16
CA ALA A 1114 16.89 1.08 27.32
C ALA A 1114 18.18 1.40 28.10
N ARG A 1115 19.34 1.27 27.43
CA ARG A 1115 20.63 1.72 27.93
C ARG A 1115 20.94 3.12 27.40
N PRO A 1116 21.66 3.97 28.16
CA PRO A 1116 22.16 5.25 27.65
C PRO A 1116 23.00 5.05 26.38
N VAL A 1117 22.86 5.98 25.44
CA VAL A 1117 23.66 6.05 24.22
C VAL A 1117 24.89 6.91 24.53
N PRO A 1118 26.11 6.52 24.11
CA PRO A 1118 27.30 7.34 24.36
C PRO A 1118 27.17 8.70 23.66
N PRO A 1119 27.68 9.79 24.26
CA PRO A 1119 27.71 11.08 23.61
C PRO A 1119 28.89 11.18 22.64
N ARG A 1120 28.69 11.92 21.54
CA ARG A 1120 29.76 12.53 20.77
C ARG A 1120 30.62 13.37 21.71
N ASN A 1121 31.94 13.31 21.55
CA ASN A 1121 33.00 14.00 22.31
C ASN A 1121 32.50 14.95 23.43
N ARG A 1122 32.75 14.63 24.70
CA ARG A 1122 32.14 15.28 25.89
C ARG A 1122 32.12 16.82 25.91
N GLY A 1123 33.00 17.51 25.16
CA GLY A 1123 33.02 18.97 25.03
C GLY A 1123 32.12 19.58 23.92
N GLU A 1124 31.62 18.80 22.96
CA GLU A 1124 30.77 19.29 21.84
C GLU A 1124 29.25 19.17 22.12
N LEU A 1125 28.87 18.71 23.32
CA LEU A 1125 27.53 18.18 23.60
C LEU A 1125 26.48 19.30 23.78
N ARG A 1126 25.67 19.57 22.74
CA ARG A 1126 24.71 20.70 22.74
C ARG A 1126 23.47 20.40 23.59
N VAL A 1127 23.45 20.96 24.81
CA VAL A 1127 22.28 20.93 25.70
C VAL A 1127 21.30 22.04 25.33
N VAL A 1128 20.11 21.68 24.84
CA VAL A 1128 19.08 22.64 24.43
C VAL A 1128 18.23 23.03 25.63
N GLY A 1129 18.54 24.19 26.23
CA GLY A 1129 17.78 24.78 27.33
C GLY A 1129 16.44 25.35 26.87
N GLY A 1130 15.36 25.03 27.60
CA GLY A 1130 13.99 25.38 27.22
C GLY A 1130 13.57 26.83 27.50
N GLY A 1131 14.34 27.82 27.03
CA GLY A 1131 14.01 29.24 27.12
C GLY A 1131 12.62 29.57 26.56
N GLY A 1132 11.95 30.56 27.16
CA GLY A 1132 10.68 31.11 26.66
C GLY A 1132 10.94 32.40 25.90
N GLY A 1133 10.21 32.63 24.81
CA GLY A 1133 10.24 33.90 24.09
C GLY A 1133 9.58 35.00 24.92
N GLY A 1134 10.36 35.99 25.35
CA GLY A 1134 9.90 37.23 25.96
C GLY A 1134 10.81 38.36 25.51
N GLY A 1135 10.29 39.29 24.70
CA GLY A 1135 11.08 40.39 24.15
C GLY A 1135 11.08 41.63 25.04
N GLY A 1136 12.21 42.35 25.09
CA GLY A 1136 12.24 43.74 25.57
C GLY A 1136 13.50 44.16 26.33
N GLY A 1137 14.33 44.97 25.69
CA GLY A 1137 14.94 46.15 26.33
C GLY A 1137 16.27 46.00 27.09
N GLY A 1138 17.36 46.41 26.42
CA GLY A 1138 18.21 47.51 26.90
C GLY A 1138 19.27 47.25 28.00
N GLY A 1139 20.50 47.69 27.71
CA GLY A 1139 21.62 47.75 28.67
C GLY A 1139 22.54 46.51 28.59
N GLY A 1140 23.87 46.63 28.61
CA GLY A 1140 24.72 47.83 28.66
C GLY A 1140 25.51 47.94 29.97
N GLY A 1141 26.65 47.24 30.03
CA GLY A 1141 27.59 47.26 31.15
C GLY A 1141 28.59 46.12 31.01
N GLY A 1142 29.88 46.41 31.11
CA GLY A 1142 30.95 45.40 31.13
C GLY A 1142 31.37 45.06 32.56
N GLY A 1143 32.06 43.94 32.72
CA GLY A 1143 32.65 43.51 33.99
C GLY A 1143 33.52 42.27 33.78
N GLU A 1144 34.83 42.45 33.87
CA GLU A 1144 35.80 41.35 33.90
C GLU A 1144 35.79 40.70 35.30
N GLY A 1145 36.06 39.39 35.36
CA GLY A 1145 36.07 38.64 36.62
C GLY A 1145 36.70 37.26 36.41
N GLU A 1146 37.96 37.13 36.83
CA GLU A 1146 38.70 35.87 36.84
C GLU A 1146 38.40 35.03 38.10
N VAL A 1147 39.02 33.83 38.15
CA VAL A 1147 39.11 32.91 39.31
C VAL A 1147 37.83 32.12 39.62
N GLY A 1148 37.88 30.78 39.74
CA GLY A 1148 39.03 29.88 39.59
C GLY A 1148 38.65 28.40 39.76
N ASP A 1149 39.62 27.52 39.58
CA ASP A 1149 39.48 26.07 39.78
C ASP A 1149 39.44 25.68 41.28
N ASP A 1150 38.55 24.74 41.62
CA ASP A 1150 38.72 23.68 42.63
C ASP A 1150 37.61 22.63 42.34
N VAL A 1151 37.93 21.42 41.84
CA VAL A 1151 38.54 20.25 42.51
C VAL A 1151 37.49 19.36 43.21
N GLU A 1152 37.48 18.10 42.76
CA GLU A 1152 36.96 16.85 43.37
C GLU A 1152 35.78 16.91 44.36
N GLU A 1153 34.66 16.30 43.95
CA GLU A 1153 34.18 15.08 44.64
C GLU A 1153 33.46 14.18 43.63
N GLY A 1154 33.52 12.86 43.82
CA GLY A 1154 32.97 11.86 42.90
C GLY A 1154 32.01 10.89 43.60
N ASP A 1155 31.19 10.19 42.82
CA ASP A 1155 30.37 9.10 43.34
C ASP A 1155 30.14 8.02 42.25
N GLU A 1156 30.10 6.74 42.64
CA GLU A 1156 29.89 5.60 41.74
C GLU A 1156 28.48 5.00 41.96
N GLY A 1157 27.66 4.87 40.90
CA GLY A 1157 26.29 4.31 40.97
C GLY A 1157 25.58 4.10 39.64
#